data_AF-F2URV6-F1
#
_entry.id   AF-F2URV6-F1
#
_cell.length_a   1.000
_cell.length_b   1.000
_cell.length_c   1.000
_cell.angle_alpha   90.00
_cell.angle_beta   90.00
_cell.angle_gamma   90.00
#
_symmetry.space_group_name_H-M   'P 1'
#
loop_
_entity.id
_entity.type
_entity.pdbx_description
1 polymer ?
#
loop_
_entity_poly.entity_id
_entity_poly.type
_entity_poly.pdbx_seq_one_letter_code
_entity_poly.pdbx_strand_id
1 'polypeptide(L)'
;MAHHASKSMSSFEGYDIFISLRIAEAGHAGRGLADALRAHGLRVFLCESVPDDNAAAASIRALHTCKLAVLLGTRTYGQQTNSTFNTNRILKYVVNQHKPFFLVRMCDGDFAEPEAQFYLTTSGAAQYRWVPERGDTPAMPVPADMVDQILAKLQQAVWVSTEHDVGQQSGAHAAAPRPYWQPITVVASRATHQPGPVPESVTDLQNPSFAASETDARVSASFPLLGYEHNATGRGANALWYEQLGSASADVHADKNRGARAISDSSRLVKPIVIAGKHLVEDDSDDDNLADIAVKHAWSWTSWTSWTSWTSWKAKALLAVLIAVVAAVCVAVPVVLSMDRCKHFYGTHGEISALDYSSRQVTCVDFVSIKHVRGDVRLQDNVALTSVDFDRIVSVDGYVHFEDNPALTSVDFGRMVGVGADIRFYQSSSLTQVVVDNITSLGGYIRFSSCRALTSVNFARLAASFDGGIDFVGNDALTNANFGRLASVGEDLMFRFNAALPSISFPAITHVGGCVRLEHNDALTSIDLGSLTSVGEYVSILGNDNLTTANFDSLSNVAEYVFFGHNNALTTIDFGGLRDVRKHIYLHNNDALTTIDFGSFMRVRTDISLSYNVALTNVAFRGALSVDGDLKLIDNAALPSIDFGNVTRVGGDIKLYSNDILTTVDFGHITSVDGDIIISANDMLTSIDFGNMTHVGGKIDLFFTRALTHVDCKNVNATCVDTHSGLSLINCPEEC
;
A
#
# COMPACT_ATOMS: atom_id res chain seq x y z
N MET A 1 -51.32 -19.07 29.84
CA MET A 1 -50.16 -18.56 30.60
C MET A 1 -49.10 -19.64 30.56
N ALA A 2 -47.84 -19.40 30.20
CA ALA A 2 -47.25 -18.19 29.61
C ALA A 2 -46.23 -18.61 28.52
N HIS A 3 -45.92 -17.71 27.57
CA HIS A 3 -44.95 -18.02 26.51
C HIS A 3 -43.51 -17.94 27.04
N HIS A 4 -42.70 -18.96 26.74
CA HIS A 4 -41.26 -18.76 26.60
C HIS A 4 -41.00 -18.13 25.24
N ALA A 5 -40.52 -16.89 25.22
CA ALA A 5 -40.04 -16.23 24.01
C ALA A 5 -38.58 -16.61 23.75
N SER A 6 -38.25 -16.94 22.50
CA SER A 6 -36.87 -17.10 22.06
C SER A 6 -36.15 -15.75 22.10
N LYS A 7 -34.97 -15.70 22.72
CA LYS A 7 -34.14 -14.48 22.75
C LYS A 7 -33.20 -14.51 21.56
N SER A 8 -33.56 -13.79 20.48
CA SER A 8 -32.73 -13.63 19.29
C SER A 8 -31.43 -12.89 19.60
N MET A 9 -30.28 -13.46 19.22
CA MET A 9 -28.97 -12.81 19.30
C MET A 9 -28.62 -12.07 18.01
N SER A 10 -29.33 -10.98 17.75
CA SER A 10 -28.80 -9.79 17.08
C SER A 10 -28.41 -8.78 18.17
N SER A 11 -27.31 -8.05 18.11
CA SER A 11 -26.37 -7.79 17.01
C SER A 11 -24.92 -7.75 17.51
N PHE A 12 -23.94 -8.08 16.66
CA PHE A 12 -22.54 -7.78 16.95
C PHE A 12 -22.29 -6.27 16.81
N GLU A 13 -21.65 -5.68 17.81
CA GLU A 13 -21.52 -4.22 17.95
C GLU A 13 -20.07 -3.89 18.34
N GLY A 14 -19.31 -3.23 17.47
CA GLY A 14 -17.86 -3.02 17.60
C GLY A 14 -17.46 -2.09 18.75
N TYR A 15 -16.22 -2.16 19.22
CA TYR A 15 -15.73 -1.40 20.39
C TYR A 15 -15.66 0.11 20.14
N ASP A 16 -15.60 0.90 21.23
CA ASP A 16 -15.35 2.34 21.15
C ASP A 16 -13.84 2.62 21.25
N ILE A 17 -13.18 2.02 22.25
CA ILE A 17 -11.72 2.14 22.46
C ILE A 17 -11.08 0.75 22.54
N PHE A 18 -9.90 0.61 21.93
CA PHE A 18 -8.97 -0.49 22.14
C PHE A 18 -7.73 0.02 22.89
N ILE A 19 -7.36 -0.57 24.02
CA ILE A 19 -6.14 -0.21 24.77
C ILE A 19 -5.05 -1.26 24.53
N SER A 20 -3.94 -0.82 23.95
CA SER A 20 -2.71 -1.60 23.72
C SER A 20 -1.65 -1.27 24.77
N LEU A 21 -1.02 -2.29 25.34
CA LEU A 21 0.03 -2.13 26.35
C LEU A 21 1.05 -3.26 26.33
N ARG A 22 2.26 -2.98 26.85
CA ARG A 22 3.19 -4.02 27.27
C ARG A 22 2.77 -4.47 28.68
N ILE A 23 2.09 -5.62 28.80
CA ILE A 23 1.45 -6.10 30.04
C ILE A 23 2.41 -6.09 31.24
N ALA A 24 3.69 -6.45 31.03
CA ALA A 24 4.73 -6.47 32.07
C ALA A 24 5.26 -5.09 32.50
N GLU A 25 4.93 -4.01 31.79
CA GLU A 25 5.41 -2.64 32.05
C GLU A 25 4.29 -1.63 32.38
N ALA A 26 3.02 -1.93 32.08
CA ALA A 26 1.88 -1.02 32.28
C ALA A 26 0.55 -1.73 32.61
N GLY A 27 0.57 -2.92 33.21
CA GLY A 27 -0.64 -3.72 33.47
C GLY A 27 -1.66 -3.04 34.39
N HIS A 28 -1.22 -2.44 35.50
CA HIS A 28 -2.13 -1.78 36.46
C HIS A 28 -2.65 -0.46 35.89
N ALA A 29 -1.79 0.32 35.25
CA ALA A 29 -2.12 1.51 34.50
C ALA A 29 -3.16 1.25 33.40
N GLY A 30 -3.02 0.15 32.64
CA GLY A 30 -3.99 -0.29 31.63
C GLY A 30 -5.37 -0.61 32.22
N ARG A 31 -5.43 -1.36 33.32
CA ARG A 31 -6.70 -1.65 34.03
C ARG A 31 -7.37 -0.39 34.55
N GLY A 32 -6.63 0.46 35.26
CA GLY A 32 -7.14 1.73 35.78
C GLY A 32 -7.71 2.63 34.69
N LEU A 33 -7.00 2.78 33.56
CA LEU A 33 -7.45 3.58 32.43
C LEU A 33 -8.68 2.97 31.74
N ALA A 34 -8.72 1.64 31.58
CA ALA A 34 -9.88 0.97 31.01
C ALA A 34 -11.13 1.16 31.86
N ASP A 35 -11.01 1.03 33.19
CA ASP A 35 -12.14 1.18 34.11
C ASP A 35 -12.59 2.64 34.25
N ALA A 36 -11.67 3.60 34.19
CA ALA A 36 -12.00 5.02 34.07
C ALA A 36 -12.82 5.30 32.78
N LEU A 37 -12.36 4.83 31.62
CA LEU A 37 -13.06 5.03 30.34
C LEU A 37 -14.41 4.28 30.29
N ARG A 38 -14.53 3.11 30.93
CA ARG A 38 -15.80 2.38 31.11
C ARG A 38 -16.79 3.15 32.00
N ALA A 39 -16.32 3.90 32.98
CA ALA A 39 -17.18 4.76 33.82
C ALA A 39 -17.83 5.91 33.02
N HIS A 40 -17.24 6.32 31.88
CA HIS A 40 -17.87 7.22 30.91
C HIS A 40 -18.83 6.51 29.92
N GLY A 41 -19.16 5.23 30.16
CA GLY A 41 -20.11 4.45 29.35
C GLY A 41 -19.54 3.85 28.06
N LEU A 42 -18.23 3.92 27.84
CA LEU A 42 -17.59 3.41 26.62
C LEU A 42 -17.36 1.89 26.66
N ARG A 43 -17.48 1.25 25.50
CA ARG A 43 -17.11 -0.16 25.32
C ARG A 43 -15.61 -0.24 25.05
N VAL A 44 -14.85 -0.55 26.11
CA VAL A 44 -13.37 -0.56 26.10
C VAL A 44 -12.82 -1.98 26.11
N PHE A 45 -12.14 -2.36 25.02
CA PHE A 45 -11.29 -3.55 24.99
C PHE A 45 -9.92 -3.23 25.59
N LEU A 46 -9.39 -4.14 26.41
CA LEU A 46 -8.09 -4.01 27.05
C LEU A 46 -7.24 -5.25 26.73
N CYS A 47 -6.07 -5.06 26.12
CA CYS A 47 -5.21 -6.14 25.64
C CYS A 47 -4.40 -6.78 26.79
N GLU A 48 -4.99 -7.76 27.50
CA GLU A 48 -4.39 -8.40 28.68
C GLU A 48 -4.18 -9.93 28.59
N SER A 49 -4.55 -10.57 27.47
CA SER A 49 -4.49 -12.03 27.34
C SER A 49 -3.08 -12.59 27.14
N VAL A 50 -2.74 -13.59 27.94
CA VAL A 50 -1.67 -14.59 27.70
C VAL A 50 -2.22 -15.62 26.69
N PRO A 51 -1.41 -16.18 25.76
CA PRO A 51 -1.96 -16.63 24.47
C PRO A 51 -2.71 -17.97 24.52
N ASP A 52 -3.94 -17.93 24.01
CA ASP A 52 -4.46 -18.91 23.05
C ASP A 52 -4.84 -18.16 21.75
N ASP A 53 -4.98 -18.87 20.63
CA ASP A 53 -5.24 -18.23 19.33
C ASP A 53 -6.66 -17.65 19.21
N ASN A 54 -7.60 -18.08 20.06
CA ASN A 54 -8.95 -17.49 20.11
C ASN A 54 -8.91 -16.09 20.72
N ALA A 55 -8.08 -15.87 21.75
CA ALA A 55 -7.84 -14.57 22.36
C ALA A 55 -7.13 -13.60 21.40
N ALA A 56 -6.20 -14.11 20.56
CA ALA A 56 -5.60 -13.34 19.47
C ALA A 56 -6.66 -12.87 18.46
N ALA A 57 -7.50 -13.80 17.96
CA ALA A 57 -8.57 -13.48 17.01
C ALA A 57 -9.62 -12.50 17.59
N ALA A 58 -9.95 -12.60 18.89
CA ALA A 58 -10.81 -11.64 19.57
C ALA A 58 -10.18 -10.24 19.65
N SER A 59 -8.89 -10.16 19.96
CA SER A 59 -8.15 -8.90 20.06
C SER A 59 -7.97 -8.22 18.70
N ILE A 60 -7.73 -8.99 17.63
CA ILE A 60 -7.69 -8.48 16.25
C ILE A 60 -9.04 -7.89 15.86
N ARG A 61 -10.16 -8.59 16.10
CA ARG A 61 -11.50 -8.06 15.83
C ARG A 61 -11.79 -6.79 16.64
N ALA A 62 -11.33 -6.71 17.89
CA ALA A 62 -11.50 -5.52 18.71
C ALA A 62 -10.68 -4.32 18.21
N LEU A 63 -9.44 -4.53 17.78
CA LEU A 63 -8.59 -3.49 17.18
C LEU A 63 -9.10 -3.04 15.81
N HIS A 64 -9.60 -3.96 14.99
CA HIS A 64 -10.24 -3.65 13.71
C HIS A 64 -11.50 -2.80 13.91
N THR A 65 -12.37 -3.18 14.85
CA THR A 65 -13.69 -2.53 15.06
C THR A 65 -13.70 -1.33 15.99
N CYS A 66 -12.62 -1.01 16.72
CA CYS A 66 -12.60 0.16 17.60
C CYS A 66 -12.67 1.48 16.82
N LYS A 67 -13.11 2.57 17.47
CA LYS A 67 -13.08 3.92 16.90
C LYS A 67 -11.75 4.63 17.17
N LEU A 68 -11.09 4.32 18.29
CA LEU A 68 -9.80 4.86 18.68
C LEU A 68 -8.91 3.77 19.32
N ALA A 69 -7.63 3.72 18.94
CA ALA A 69 -6.61 2.89 19.59
C ALA A 69 -5.80 3.73 20.59
N VAL A 70 -5.80 3.38 21.87
CA VAL A 70 -4.96 4.02 22.90
C VAL A 70 -3.71 3.17 23.09
N LEU A 71 -2.53 3.76 22.89
CA LEU A 71 -1.24 3.07 22.97
C LEU A 71 -0.50 3.49 24.24
N LEU A 72 -0.26 2.55 25.16
CA LEU A 72 0.55 2.78 26.36
C LEU A 72 2.03 2.56 26.05
N GLY A 73 2.66 3.60 25.53
CA GLY A 73 4.05 3.61 25.05
C GLY A 73 5.08 3.57 26.19
N THR A 74 5.35 2.38 26.70
CA THR A 74 6.43 2.07 27.64
C THR A 74 7.76 1.78 26.92
N ARG A 75 8.85 1.56 27.66
CA ARG A 75 10.22 1.51 27.10
C ARG A 75 10.42 0.38 26.08
N THR A 76 9.81 -0.80 26.30
CA THR A 76 9.86 -1.92 25.35
C THR A 76 8.55 -2.09 24.58
N TYR A 77 7.72 -1.03 24.50
CA TYR A 77 6.56 -1.03 23.62
C TYR A 77 6.99 -1.17 22.16
N GLY A 78 6.26 -1.98 21.40
CA GLY A 78 6.58 -2.28 20.00
C GLY A 78 7.59 -3.41 19.81
N GLN A 79 8.28 -3.89 20.85
CA GLN A 79 9.14 -5.07 20.72
C GLN A 79 8.33 -6.32 20.32
N GLN A 80 8.87 -7.14 19.43
CA GLN A 80 8.27 -8.42 19.04
C GLN A 80 8.43 -9.45 20.18
N THR A 81 7.45 -10.37 20.27
CA THR A 81 7.49 -11.55 21.14
C THR A 81 6.97 -12.75 20.36
N ASN A 82 7.20 -13.97 20.86
CA ASN A 82 6.72 -15.23 20.25
C ASN A 82 5.18 -15.41 20.31
N SER A 83 4.41 -14.34 20.49
CA SER A 83 2.95 -14.33 20.50
C SER A 83 2.43 -13.79 19.17
N THR A 84 1.52 -14.53 18.54
CA THR A 84 0.81 -14.20 17.29
C THR A 84 0.01 -12.88 17.37
N PHE A 85 -0.21 -12.37 18.59
CA PHE A 85 -0.68 -11.02 18.88
C PHE A 85 0.24 -10.35 19.92
N ASN A 86 0.86 -9.22 19.57
CA ASN A 86 1.84 -8.51 20.41
C ASN A 86 1.93 -7.00 20.05
N THR A 87 2.67 -6.21 20.84
CA THR A 87 2.74 -4.74 20.63
C THR A 87 3.43 -4.32 19.32
N ASN A 88 4.31 -5.13 18.73
CA ASN A 88 4.89 -4.87 17.41
C ASN A 88 3.79 -4.92 16.33
N ARG A 89 3.01 -6.01 16.35
CA ARG A 89 1.89 -6.25 15.44
C ARG A 89 0.81 -5.18 15.56
N ILE A 90 0.45 -4.79 16.78
CA ILE A 90 -0.54 -3.72 17.02
C ILE A 90 -0.03 -2.37 16.49
N LEU A 91 1.24 -2.03 16.72
CA LEU A 91 1.85 -0.81 16.18
C LEU A 91 1.81 -0.80 14.64
N LYS A 92 2.31 -1.86 14.00
CA LYS A 92 2.28 -2.02 12.54
C LYS A 92 0.86 -1.94 11.97
N TYR A 93 -0.10 -2.59 12.60
CA TYR A 93 -1.52 -2.50 12.20
C TYR A 93 -2.03 -1.05 12.29
N VAL A 94 -1.83 -0.38 13.43
CA VAL A 94 -2.33 0.98 13.67
C VAL A 94 -1.75 1.98 12.68
N VAL A 95 -0.45 1.88 12.39
CA VAL A 95 0.22 2.73 11.39
C VAL A 95 -0.27 2.41 9.99
N ASN A 96 -0.15 1.16 9.53
CA ASN A 96 -0.40 0.80 8.13
C ASN A 96 -1.87 1.01 7.74
N GLN A 97 -2.80 0.73 8.66
CA GLN A 97 -4.24 0.94 8.46
C GLN A 97 -4.69 2.37 8.79
N HIS A 98 -3.76 3.30 9.03
CA HIS A 98 -4.03 4.71 9.38
C HIS A 98 -5.05 4.86 10.53
N LYS A 99 -5.04 3.91 11.47
CA LYS A 99 -6.05 3.77 12.51
C LYS A 99 -5.94 4.96 13.46
N PRO A 100 -7.03 5.71 13.75
CA PRO A 100 -6.99 6.81 14.70
C PRO A 100 -6.45 6.34 16.06
N PHE A 101 -5.38 6.98 16.54
CA PHE A 101 -4.73 6.60 17.79
C PHE A 101 -4.45 7.76 18.76
N PHE A 102 -4.25 7.40 20.02
CA PHE A 102 -3.83 8.26 21.11
C PHE A 102 -2.66 7.62 21.86
N LEU A 103 -1.46 8.18 21.75
CA LEU A 103 -0.25 7.72 22.42
C LEU A 103 -0.11 8.35 23.80
N VAL A 104 -0.10 7.50 24.82
CA VAL A 104 0.30 7.84 26.19
C VAL A 104 1.76 7.42 26.36
N ARG A 105 2.69 8.38 26.41
CA ARG A 105 4.12 8.13 26.62
C ARG A 105 4.38 7.85 28.09
N MET A 106 4.78 6.62 28.39
CA MET A 106 5.01 6.08 29.75
C MET A 106 6.48 5.85 30.09
N CYS A 107 7.41 6.17 29.18
CA CYS A 107 8.85 6.14 29.43
C CYS A 107 9.56 7.46 29.07
N ASP A 108 10.63 7.76 29.81
CA ASP A 108 11.59 8.81 29.48
C ASP A 108 12.74 8.27 28.63
N GLY A 109 13.32 9.15 27.80
CA GLY A 109 14.21 8.76 26.70
C GLY A 109 13.46 8.06 25.57
N ASP A 110 14.22 7.54 24.61
CA ASP A 110 13.69 6.84 23.44
C ASP A 110 13.09 5.46 23.77
N PHE A 111 12.20 5.00 22.88
CA PHE A 111 11.79 3.60 22.81
C PHE A 111 13.00 2.71 22.52
N ALA A 112 13.05 1.52 23.14
CA ALA A 112 14.12 0.56 22.90
C ALA A 112 14.00 -0.17 21.55
N GLU A 113 12.83 -0.09 20.91
CA GLU A 113 12.52 -0.69 19.61
C GLU A 113 12.61 0.37 18.50
N PRO A 114 13.48 0.21 17.48
CA PRO A 114 13.64 1.20 16.40
C PRO A 114 12.35 1.49 15.62
N GLU A 115 11.50 0.49 15.39
CA GLU A 115 10.19 0.71 14.73
C GLU A 115 9.26 1.56 15.61
N ALA A 116 9.23 1.33 16.92
CA ALA A 116 8.47 2.18 17.84
C ALA A 116 9.03 3.60 17.91
N GLN A 117 10.35 3.76 17.88
CA GLN A 117 10.97 5.07 17.77
C GLN A 117 10.56 5.77 16.46
N PHE A 118 10.69 5.10 15.32
CA PHE A 118 10.35 5.67 14.00
C PHE A 118 8.86 6.05 13.88
N TYR A 119 7.93 5.18 14.30
CA TYR A 119 6.50 5.46 14.14
C TYR A 119 5.88 6.33 15.25
N LEU A 120 6.48 6.39 16.45
CA LEU A 120 5.92 7.10 17.61
C LEU A 120 6.71 8.35 18.04
N THR A 121 7.78 8.74 17.34
CA THR A 121 8.53 9.99 17.64
C THR A 121 8.59 11.01 16.50
N THR A 122 8.55 10.57 15.23
CA THR A 122 8.81 11.38 14.00
C THR A 122 7.74 12.44 13.66
N SER A 123 6.87 12.79 14.62
CA SER A 123 5.86 13.84 14.49
C SER A 123 5.48 14.50 15.82
N GLY A 124 6.27 14.27 16.89
CA GLY A 124 5.92 14.70 18.24
C GLY A 124 4.70 13.96 18.84
N ALA A 125 4.40 12.76 18.33
CA ALA A 125 3.15 12.01 18.54
C ALA A 125 2.72 11.70 19.99
N ALA A 126 3.49 12.05 21.01
CA ALA A 126 3.15 11.83 22.42
C ALA A 126 2.05 12.80 22.89
N GLN A 127 0.79 12.46 22.59
CA GLN A 127 -0.39 13.26 22.93
C GLN A 127 -0.61 13.39 24.44
N TYR A 128 -0.09 12.48 25.26
CA TYR A 128 0.00 12.64 26.71
C TYR A 128 1.28 12.01 27.28
N ARG A 129 1.82 12.52 28.40
CA ARG A 129 2.98 11.94 29.12
C ARG A 129 2.56 11.50 30.53
N TRP A 130 2.62 10.19 30.80
CA TRP A 130 2.24 9.57 32.07
C TRP A 130 3.33 8.58 32.54
N VAL A 131 4.45 9.13 33.01
CA VAL A 131 5.61 8.36 33.49
C VAL A 131 5.54 8.25 35.02
N PRO A 132 5.34 7.05 35.61
CA PRO A 132 5.23 6.89 37.06
C PRO A 132 6.59 6.85 37.75
N GLU A 133 6.78 7.65 38.80
CA GLU A 133 8.04 7.75 39.58
C GLU A 133 8.53 6.42 40.20
N ARG A 134 7.66 5.40 40.29
CA ARG A 134 7.94 4.09 40.91
C ARG A 134 7.56 2.90 40.02
N GLY A 135 7.36 3.13 38.72
CA GLY A 135 6.84 2.11 37.80
C GLY A 135 5.34 1.85 37.96
N ASP A 136 4.85 0.87 37.20
CA ASP A 136 3.45 0.42 37.22
C ASP A 136 3.09 -0.23 38.57
N THR A 137 2.09 0.31 39.26
CA THR A 137 1.68 -0.19 40.59
C THR A 137 0.15 -0.17 40.77
N PRO A 138 -0.44 -1.04 41.61
CA PRO A 138 -1.88 -1.08 41.85
C PRO A 138 -2.50 0.22 42.39
N ALA A 139 -1.68 1.15 42.90
CA ALA A 139 -2.11 2.43 43.47
C ALA A 139 -1.81 3.64 42.55
N MET A 140 -1.43 3.38 41.29
CA MET A 140 -1.11 4.41 40.31
C MET A 140 -2.38 5.18 39.88
N PRO A 141 -2.48 6.50 40.15
CA PRO A 141 -3.68 7.26 39.80
C PRO A 141 -3.72 7.54 38.29
N VAL A 142 -4.91 7.38 37.70
CA VAL A 142 -5.21 7.78 36.32
C VAL A 142 -5.48 9.29 36.30
N PRO A 143 -4.76 10.09 35.49
CA PRO A 143 -5.02 11.52 35.36
C PRO A 143 -6.36 11.75 34.65
N ALA A 144 -7.26 12.55 35.25
CA ALA A 144 -8.57 12.83 34.67
C ALA A 144 -8.46 13.63 33.36
N ASP A 145 -7.50 14.55 33.28
CA ASP A 145 -7.17 15.33 32.10
C ASP A 145 -6.63 14.48 30.94
N MET A 146 -6.05 13.31 31.21
CA MET A 146 -5.71 12.32 30.18
C MET A 146 -6.96 11.63 29.63
N VAL A 147 -7.91 11.29 30.51
CA VAL A 147 -9.21 10.71 30.11
C VAL A 147 -9.99 11.71 29.25
N ASP A 148 -10.09 12.98 29.67
CA ASP A 148 -10.75 14.04 28.90
C ASP A 148 -10.13 14.22 27.49
N GLN A 149 -8.80 14.14 27.36
CA GLN A 149 -8.11 14.24 26.06
C GLN A 149 -8.36 13.01 25.17
N ILE A 150 -8.44 11.80 25.75
CA ILE A 150 -8.83 10.59 25.03
C ILE A 150 -10.29 10.69 24.54
N LEU A 151 -11.20 11.22 25.38
CA LEU A 151 -12.60 11.46 25.00
C LEU A 151 -12.72 12.49 23.86
N ALA A 152 -11.95 13.59 23.92
CA ALA A 152 -11.90 14.59 22.86
C ALA A 152 -11.36 13.99 21.54
N LYS A 153 -10.31 13.15 21.60
CA LYS A 153 -9.77 12.48 20.42
C LYS A 153 -10.73 11.44 19.83
N LEU A 154 -11.47 10.72 20.68
CA LEU A 154 -12.53 9.79 20.25
C LEU A 154 -13.65 10.52 19.51
N GLN A 155 -14.07 11.70 19.97
CA GLN A 155 -15.06 12.51 19.27
C GLN A 155 -14.56 12.92 17.87
N GLN A 156 -13.32 13.41 17.75
CA GLN A 156 -12.72 13.74 16.44
C GLN A 156 -12.71 12.54 15.48
N ALA A 157 -12.33 11.35 15.97
CA ALA A 157 -12.27 10.13 15.16
C ALA A 157 -13.65 9.71 14.62
N VAL A 158 -14.73 9.92 15.38
CA VAL A 158 -16.10 9.63 14.95
C VAL A 158 -16.57 10.60 13.86
N TRP A 159 -16.32 11.90 14.00
CA TRP A 159 -16.75 12.91 13.02
C TRP A 159 -16.20 12.65 11.61
N VAL A 160 -14.91 12.32 11.50
CA VAL A 160 -14.25 12.01 10.21
C VAL A 160 -14.88 10.79 9.52
N SER A 161 -15.33 9.78 10.28
CA SER A 161 -16.00 8.61 9.72
C SER A 161 -17.41 8.92 9.18
N THR A 162 -18.13 9.87 9.80
CA THR A 162 -19.51 10.21 9.40
C THR A 162 -19.61 11.11 8.17
N GLU A 163 -18.58 11.86 7.80
CA GLU A 163 -18.63 12.68 6.58
C GLU A 163 -18.48 11.86 5.28
N HIS A 164 -17.90 10.66 5.34
CA HIS A 164 -17.78 9.77 4.18
C HIS A 164 -19.11 9.11 3.76
N ASP A 165 -19.98 8.74 4.70
CA ASP A 165 -21.22 7.98 4.43
C ASP A 165 -22.41 8.86 3.94
N VAL A 166 -22.36 10.18 4.11
CA VAL A 166 -23.51 11.08 3.85
C VAL A 166 -23.55 11.59 2.39
N GLY A 167 -22.61 11.17 1.55
CA GLY A 167 -22.49 11.63 0.15
C GLY A 167 -23.62 11.22 -0.82
N GLN A 168 -24.51 10.29 -0.45
CA GLN A 168 -25.56 9.77 -1.33
C GLN A 168 -26.93 9.57 -0.64
N GLN A 169 -27.74 10.63 -0.49
CA GLN A 169 -29.15 10.69 -0.94
C GLN A 169 -29.87 12.00 -0.53
N SER A 170 -30.94 12.30 -1.25
CA SER A 170 -31.73 13.55 -1.30
C SER A 170 -32.28 14.15 0.01
N GLY A 171 -32.11 15.47 0.18
CA GLY A 171 -33.25 16.41 0.03
C GLY A 171 -33.89 17.10 1.25
N ALA A 172 -33.93 18.44 1.17
CA ALA A 172 -34.91 19.39 1.74
C ALA A 172 -34.81 19.91 3.21
N HIS A 173 -34.47 21.23 3.30
CA HIS A 173 -34.82 22.23 4.35
C HIS A 173 -34.28 22.06 5.80
N ALA A 174 -33.82 23.10 6.52
CA ALA A 174 -33.80 24.56 6.25
C ALA A 174 -32.63 25.33 6.94
N ALA A 175 -32.32 26.52 6.40
CA ALA A 175 -31.68 27.71 7.00
C ALA A 175 -30.44 27.53 7.92
N ALA A 176 -29.20 27.85 7.49
CA ALA A 176 -28.59 29.19 7.26
C ALA A 176 -27.87 29.76 8.52
N PRO A 177 -26.79 30.59 8.40
CA PRO A 177 -26.37 31.41 7.26
C PRO A 177 -25.01 31.05 6.61
N ARG A 178 -24.67 31.77 5.53
CA ARG A 178 -23.38 31.73 4.79
C ARG A 178 -22.64 33.07 4.86
N PRO A 179 -21.34 33.09 4.54
CA PRO A 179 -20.79 34.01 3.52
C PRO A 179 -20.35 33.19 2.28
N TYR A 180 -20.89 33.43 1.08
CA TYR A 180 -20.57 34.51 0.14
C TYR A 180 -19.31 34.27 -0.73
N TRP A 181 -19.50 33.54 -1.83
CA TRP A 181 -18.75 33.68 -3.09
C TRP A 181 -19.71 33.40 -4.28
N GLN A 182 -19.46 34.01 -5.44
CA GLN A 182 -20.31 33.93 -6.65
C GLN A 182 -19.56 33.29 -7.83
N PRO A 183 -20.19 32.43 -8.64
CA PRO A 183 -19.67 32.01 -9.96
C PRO A 183 -19.99 33.04 -11.06
N ILE A 184 -19.12 33.13 -12.06
CA ILE A 184 -19.28 33.99 -13.25
C ILE A 184 -20.21 33.32 -14.27
N THR A 185 -21.03 34.12 -14.95
CA THR A 185 -21.96 33.63 -16.00
C THR A 185 -21.25 33.44 -17.34
N VAL A 186 -21.34 32.25 -17.93
CA VAL A 186 -20.98 32.02 -19.34
C VAL A 186 -22.26 31.84 -20.17
N VAL A 187 -22.41 32.63 -21.23
CA VAL A 187 -23.60 32.61 -22.10
C VAL A 187 -23.39 31.60 -23.22
N ALA A 188 -24.18 30.52 -23.23
CA ALA A 188 -24.25 29.60 -24.36
C ALA A 188 -25.02 30.24 -25.53
N SER A 189 -24.34 30.46 -26.66
CA SER A 189 -25.00 30.84 -27.92
C SER A 189 -25.38 29.59 -28.72
N ARG A 190 -26.53 29.63 -29.40
CA ARG A 190 -27.15 28.48 -30.06
C ARG A 190 -27.05 28.66 -31.58
N ALA A 191 -26.34 27.76 -32.25
CA ALA A 191 -26.23 27.74 -33.72
C ALA A 191 -26.70 26.38 -34.26
N THR A 192 -27.53 26.39 -35.29
CA THR A 192 -28.15 25.21 -35.90
C THR A 192 -27.78 25.10 -37.37
N HIS A 193 -27.29 23.95 -37.84
CA HIS A 193 -27.38 23.58 -39.26
C HIS A 193 -27.44 22.06 -39.48
N GLN A 194 -27.86 21.67 -40.68
CA GLN A 194 -28.19 20.30 -41.09
C GLN A 194 -27.03 19.63 -41.87
N PRO A 195 -27.04 18.29 -42.02
CA PRO A 195 -25.91 17.53 -42.56
C PRO A 195 -25.98 17.20 -44.07
N GLY A 196 -24.81 16.89 -44.63
CA GLY A 196 -24.63 16.13 -45.88
C GLY A 196 -23.67 16.77 -46.90
N PRO A 197 -23.17 16.04 -47.91
CA PRO A 197 -23.12 14.58 -48.08
C PRO A 197 -21.68 14.03 -48.30
N VAL A 198 -21.57 12.71 -48.52
CA VAL A 198 -20.32 11.94 -48.75
C VAL A 198 -19.89 11.96 -50.22
N PRO A 199 -18.58 11.86 -50.52
CA PRO A 199 -18.05 11.26 -51.76
C PRO A 199 -17.30 9.92 -51.52
N GLU A 200 -17.30 9.06 -52.54
CA GLU A 200 -16.73 7.69 -52.56
C GLU A 200 -15.19 7.71 -52.77
N SER A 201 -14.40 6.63 -52.64
CA SER A 201 -14.42 5.43 -53.51
C SER A 201 -13.14 4.57 -53.34
N VAL A 202 -13.16 3.33 -53.88
CA VAL A 202 -12.03 2.38 -54.17
C VAL A 202 -11.17 1.90 -52.96
N THR A 203 -10.70 0.65 -52.83
CA THR A 203 -10.62 -0.51 -53.76
C THR A 203 -10.88 -1.85 -53.04
N ASP A 204 -11.31 -2.86 -53.80
CA ASP A 204 -11.42 -4.28 -53.45
C ASP A 204 -10.05 -5.01 -53.50
N LEU A 205 -9.92 -6.17 -52.82
CA LEU A 205 -9.45 -7.45 -53.39
C LEU A 205 -9.02 -8.51 -52.34
N GLN A 206 -9.68 -9.67 -52.43
CA GLN A 206 -9.15 -11.04 -52.27
C GLN A 206 -8.69 -11.57 -50.90
N ASN A 207 -9.56 -12.41 -50.34
CA ASN A 207 -9.27 -13.56 -49.47
C ASN A 207 -9.51 -14.87 -50.27
N PRO A 208 -8.77 -15.96 -50.00
CA PRO A 208 -9.40 -17.29 -49.94
C PRO A 208 -8.93 -18.08 -48.69
N SER A 209 -9.79 -18.57 -47.78
CA SER A 209 -10.73 -19.73 -47.92
C SER A 209 -10.01 -21.01 -48.39
N PHE A 210 -10.07 -22.18 -47.73
CA PHE A 210 -11.10 -22.94 -46.98
C PHE A 210 -10.39 -23.88 -45.96
N ALA A 211 -10.99 -24.74 -45.09
CA ALA A 211 -12.35 -25.15 -44.68
C ALA A 211 -12.21 -25.60 -43.19
N ALA A 212 -13.14 -25.41 -42.24
CA ALA A 212 -14.58 -25.71 -42.18
C ALA A 212 -14.94 -27.19 -41.87
N SER A 213 -15.49 -27.43 -40.67
CA SER A 213 -16.42 -28.53 -40.36
C SER A 213 -17.32 -28.12 -39.19
N GLU A 214 -18.63 -28.10 -39.41
CA GLU A 214 -19.65 -27.72 -38.42
C GLU A 214 -20.16 -28.95 -37.64
N THR A 215 -20.78 -28.71 -36.48
CA THR A 215 -22.02 -29.41 -36.10
C THR A 215 -22.95 -28.48 -35.33
N ASP A 216 -24.24 -28.61 -35.60
CA ASP A 216 -25.30 -27.68 -35.22
C ASP A 216 -25.99 -28.07 -33.90
N ALA A 217 -26.57 -27.10 -33.18
CA ALA A 217 -27.61 -27.31 -32.16
C ALA A 217 -28.33 -26.00 -31.77
N ARG A 218 -29.26 -25.52 -32.61
CA ARG A 218 -30.21 -24.46 -32.23
C ARG A 218 -31.50 -25.03 -31.62
N VAL A 219 -31.90 -24.50 -30.44
CA VAL A 219 -33.31 -24.50 -29.96
C VAL A 219 -33.60 -23.11 -29.37
N SER A 220 -34.83 -22.60 -29.50
CA SER A 220 -35.16 -21.19 -29.25
C SER A 220 -36.52 -20.97 -28.58
N ALA A 221 -36.58 -19.99 -27.65
CA ALA A 221 -37.76 -19.42 -26.99
C ALA A 221 -38.52 -20.37 -26.01
N SER A 222 -39.12 -19.94 -24.90
CA SER A 222 -39.82 -18.65 -24.65
C SER A 222 -39.85 -18.25 -23.16
N PHE A 223 -40.23 -17.00 -22.87
CA PHE A 223 -40.56 -16.51 -21.51
C PHE A 223 -41.83 -17.14 -20.94
N PRO A 224 -42.00 -17.11 -19.60
CA PRO A 224 -43.04 -16.23 -19.04
C PRO A 224 -42.55 -15.28 -17.94
N LEU A 225 -43.36 -14.27 -17.61
CA LEU A 225 -43.15 -13.28 -16.55
C LEU A 225 -43.96 -13.60 -15.29
N LEU A 226 -43.31 -13.41 -14.13
CA LEU A 226 -43.80 -13.18 -12.74
C LEU A 226 -42.62 -13.61 -11.83
N GLY A 227 -42.17 -12.89 -10.80
CA GLY A 227 -42.72 -11.76 -10.04
C GLY A 227 -42.45 -12.02 -8.56
N TYR A 228 -42.21 -10.99 -7.73
CA TYR A 228 -41.67 -11.09 -6.34
C TYR A 228 -40.17 -11.49 -6.26
N GLU A 229 -39.35 -10.98 -5.32
CA GLU A 229 -39.40 -9.72 -4.55
C GLU A 229 -37.98 -9.33 -4.12
N HIS A 230 -37.72 -8.07 -3.77
CA HIS A 230 -36.38 -7.61 -3.36
C HIS A 230 -36.07 -8.02 -1.91
N ASN A 231 -34.98 -8.76 -1.68
CA ASN A 231 -34.28 -8.73 -0.40
C ASN A 231 -32.78 -9.00 -0.59
N ALA A 232 -31.93 -8.02 -0.27
CA ALA A 232 -30.50 -8.06 -0.52
C ALA A 232 -29.72 -7.80 0.77
N THR A 233 -29.17 -8.86 1.37
CA THR A 233 -28.38 -8.79 2.61
C THR A 233 -27.22 -9.78 2.54
N GLY A 234 -25.99 -9.29 2.35
CA GLY A 234 -24.82 -10.15 2.19
C GLY A 234 -23.53 -9.46 1.75
N ARG A 235 -23.04 -8.48 2.51
CA ARG A 235 -21.59 -8.22 2.58
C ARG A 235 -21.01 -9.35 3.46
N GLY A 236 -19.88 -10.00 3.17
CA GLY A 236 -18.68 -9.50 2.49
C GLY A 236 -17.63 -9.23 3.57
N ALA A 237 -16.72 -10.18 3.80
CA ALA A 237 -15.80 -10.18 4.95
C ALA A 237 -14.52 -11.01 4.69
N ASN A 238 -13.57 -10.42 3.97
CA ASN A 238 -12.20 -10.95 3.82
C ASN A 238 -11.34 -10.61 5.05
N ALA A 239 -10.47 -11.53 5.48
CA ALA A 239 -9.53 -11.31 6.59
C ALA A 239 -8.27 -12.21 6.50
N LEU A 240 -7.22 -11.68 5.87
CA LEU A 240 -5.91 -12.33 5.78
C LEU A 240 -5.09 -12.26 7.08
N TRP A 241 -4.25 -13.27 7.29
CA TRP A 241 -3.24 -13.34 8.35
C TRP A 241 -1.82 -13.34 7.75
N TYR A 242 -0.84 -12.87 8.53
CA TYR A 242 0.60 -13.00 8.22
C TYR A 242 1.43 -13.06 9.51
N GLU A 243 2.51 -13.84 9.52
CA GLU A 243 3.67 -13.80 10.43
C GLU A 243 4.92 -14.22 9.62
N GLN A 244 6.11 -13.81 10.05
CA GLN A 244 7.38 -14.01 9.34
C GLN A 244 8.21 -15.18 9.91
N LEU A 245 9.29 -15.50 9.19
CA LEU A 245 10.36 -16.40 9.63
C LEU A 245 11.11 -15.90 10.88
N GLY A 246 11.73 -16.86 11.58
CA GLY A 246 13.13 -16.78 11.99
C GLY A 246 13.88 -18.00 11.44
N SER A 247 15.15 -18.24 11.71
CA SER A 247 16.27 -17.41 12.19
C SER A 247 17.57 -18.21 11.96
N ALA A 248 18.75 -17.59 12.02
CA ALA A 248 20.03 -18.30 11.92
C ALA A 248 21.09 -17.69 12.84
N SER A 249 21.83 -18.52 13.58
CA SER A 249 22.85 -18.12 14.55
C SER A 249 24.26 -18.13 13.97
N ALA A 250 25.17 -17.40 14.63
CA ALA A 250 26.58 -17.32 14.27
C ALA A 250 27.37 -18.62 14.59
N ASP A 251 28.54 -18.74 13.98
CA ASP A 251 29.67 -19.47 14.59
C ASP A 251 31.01 -18.79 14.24
N VAL A 252 32.08 -19.14 14.95
CA VAL A 252 33.35 -18.39 15.01
C VAL A 252 34.53 -19.30 14.68
N HIS A 253 35.49 -18.85 13.85
CA HIS A 253 36.94 -19.13 14.02
C HIS A 253 37.83 -18.19 13.17
N ALA A 254 39.15 -18.24 13.36
CA ALA A 254 40.06 -17.13 13.05
C ALA A 254 41.28 -17.47 12.16
N ASP A 255 41.91 -16.38 11.68
CA ASP A 255 43.37 -16.11 11.75
C ASP A 255 44.24 -16.12 10.45
N LYS A 256 45.27 -15.26 10.47
CA LYS A 256 46.58 -15.29 9.75
C LYS A 256 46.74 -15.05 8.22
N ASN A 257 47.12 -13.79 7.94
CA ASN A 257 48.51 -13.35 7.59
C ASN A 257 48.99 -13.10 6.13
N ARG A 258 49.87 -12.08 6.03
CA ARG A 258 50.83 -11.63 4.97
C ARG A 258 50.31 -10.66 3.88
N GLY A 259 51.01 -9.57 3.51
CA GLY A 259 52.07 -8.81 4.23
C GLY A 259 53.14 -8.12 3.36
N ALA A 260 53.68 -6.99 3.88
CA ALA A 260 54.89 -6.24 3.43
C ALA A 260 54.76 -5.35 2.16
N ARG A 261 55.45 -4.19 2.00
CA ARG A 261 56.40 -3.46 2.88
C ARG A 261 56.58 -1.96 2.51
N ALA A 262 56.84 -1.12 3.53
CA ALA A 262 57.57 0.18 3.63
C ALA A 262 57.82 1.07 2.37
N ILE A 263 57.69 2.41 2.46
CA ILE A 263 58.71 3.42 2.88
C ILE A 263 58.03 4.83 2.82
N SER A 264 58.30 5.89 3.62
CA SER A 264 59.09 6.11 4.86
C SER A 264 58.68 7.46 5.53
N ASP A 265 59.43 7.95 6.53
CA ASP A 265 59.23 9.19 7.33
C ASP A 265 59.10 10.53 6.57
N SER A 266 58.28 11.45 7.11
CA SER A 266 58.78 12.60 7.90
C SER A 266 57.65 13.42 8.55
N SER A 267 57.96 14.11 9.65
CA SER A 267 56.97 14.67 10.59
C SER A 267 56.86 16.20 10.58
N ARG A 268 55.65 16.73 10.83
CA ARG A 268 55.42 18.11 11.30
C ARG A 268 54.05 18.25 11.98
N LEU A 269 54.00 18.99 13.10
CA LEU A 269 52.76 19.26 13.83
C LEU A 269 51.96 20.40 13.17
N VAL A 270 50.66 20.17 12.95
CA VAL A 270 49.62 21.21 13.03
C VAL A 270 48.40 20.60 13.74
N LYS A 271 47.67 21.40 14.53
CA LYS A 271 46.42 20.98 15.18
C LYS A 271 45.30 20.83 14.14
N PRO A 272 44.26 20.01 14.38
CA PRO A 272 43.06 20.05 13.55
C PRO A 272 42.45 21.46 13.58
N ILE A 273 42.33 22.09 12.41
CA ILE A 273 41.58 23.33 12.24
C ILE A 273 40.13 22.95 12.05
N VAL A 274 39.26 23.41 12.95
CA VAL A 274 37.81 23.35 12.75
C VAL A 274 37.46 24.36 11.65
N ILE A 275 37.31 23.88 10.42
CA ILE A 275 36.69 24.66 9.35
C ILE A 275 35.17 24.50 9.56
N ALA A 276 34.58 25.46 10.27
CA ALA A 276 33.13 25.56 10.35
C ALA A 276 32.57 25.80 8.94
N GLY A 277 31.63 24.97 8.51
CA GLY A 277 30.89 25.20 7.28
C GLY A 277 30.12 26.52 7.39
N LYS A 278 30.35 27.44 6.46
CA LYS A 278 29.51 28.65 6.37
C LYS A 278 28.13 28.24 5.85
N HIS A 279 27.13 28.27 6.72
CA HIS A 279 25.82 28.74 6.27
C HIS A 279 26.03 30.15 5.71
N LEU A 280 25.65 30.35 4.45
CA LEU A 280 25.63 31.66 3.81
C LEU A 280 24.20 32.16 3.78
N VAL A 281 23.82 32.80 4.88
CA VAL A 281 22.76 33.81 5.00
C VAL A 281 21.46 33.48 4.26
N GLU A 282 20.48 32.95 4.99
CA GLU A 282 19.09 33.22 4.64
C GLU A 282 18.87 34.74 4.58
N ASP A 283 18.34 35.24 3.47
CA ASP A 283 17.78 36.60 3.36
C ASP A 283 16.28 36.52 3.70
N ASP A 284 16.01 36.09 4.93
CA ASP A 284 14.67 35.96 5.51
C ASP A 284 14.03 37.35 5.67
N SER A 285 13.44 37.81 4.57
CA SER A 285 12.62 39.01 4.48
C SER A 285 11.16 38.65 4.20
N ASP A 286 10.61 37.77 5.03
CA ASP A 286 9.16 37.59 5.25
C ASP A 286 8.57 38.84 5.94
N ASP A 287 8.63 39.98 5.25
CA ASP A 287 8.07 41.26 5.67
C ASP A 287 6.71 41.46 4.98
N ASP A 288 5.76 40.59 5.35
CA ASP A 288 4.45 40.41 4.71
C ASP A 288 3.49 41.57 5.03
N ASN A 289 3.80 42.77 4.53
CA ASN A 289 3.01 43.98 4.73
C ASN A 289 2.99 44.91 3.50
N LEU A 290 2.39 44.41 2.41
CA LEU A 290 2.21 45.14 1.15
C LEU A 290 1.42 46.46 1.26
N ALA A 291 0.79 46.74 2.39
CA ALA A 291 0.19 48.06 2.66
C ALA A 291 1.23 49.17 2.82
N ASP A 292 2.44 48.86 3.31
CA ASP A 292 3.42 49.87 3.72
C ASP A 292 4.43 50.25 2.61
N ILE A 293 4.72 49.32 1.68
CA ILE A 293 5.56 49.57 0.50
C ILE A 293 4.89 50.58 -0.46
N ALA A 294 3.57 50.48 -0.63
CA ALA A 294 2.78 51.43 -1.42
C ALA A 294 2.80 52.86 -0.84
N VAL A 295 2.96 53.00 0.49
CA VAL A 295 3.07 54.30 1.17
C VAL A 295 4.49 54.86 1.06
N LYS A 296 5.52 54.03 1.24
CA LYS A 296 6.93 54.45 1.27
C LYS A 296 7.45 55.00 -0.07
N HIS A 297 6.97 54.51 -1.22
CA HIS A 297 7.40 55.03 -2.53
C HIS A 297 6.62 56.27 -3.03
N ALA A 298 5.55 56.69 -2.36
CA ALA A 298 4.77 57.87 -2.77
C ALA A 298 5.38 59.23 -2.31
N TRP A 299 6.43 59.23 -1.47
CA TRP A 299 6.94 60.41 -0.78
C TRP A 299 8.41 60.76 -1.13
N SER A 300 8.72 60.93 -2.42
CA SER A 300 10.02 61.45 -2.89
C SER A 300 9.95 62.73 -3.76
N TRP A 301 8.75 63.23 -4.05
CA TRP A 301 8.52 64.42 -4.89
C TRP A 301 8.24 65.69 -4.05
N THR A 302 9.20 66.11 -3.25
CA THR A 302 9.12 67.35 -2.43
C THR A 302 10.23 68.36 -2.75
N SER A 303 10.55 68.50 -4.05
CA SER A 303 11.56 69.44 -4.54
C SER A 303 11.06 70.36 -5.67
N TRP A 304 9.86 70.96 -5.54
CA TRP A 304 9.42 72.08 -6.41
C TRP A 304 8.32 72.95 -5.76
N THR A 305 8.69 73.84 -4.82
CA THR A 305 7.82 74.93 -4.36
C THR A 305 8.59 76.24 -4.13
N SER A 306 9.05 76.87 -5.21
CA SER A 306 8.96 78.33 -5.29
C SER A 306 7.85 78.66 -6.28
N TRP A 307 6.81 79.36 -5.81
CA TRP A 307 5.82 80.17 -6.56
C TRP A 307 4.72 80.57 -5.56
N THR A 308 4.76 81.81 -5.10
CA THR A 308 3.75 82.38 -4.20
C THR A 308 2.56 82.97 -4.98
N SER A 309 1.47 83.27 -4.28
CA SER A 309 0.26 83.96 -4.76
C SER A 309 -0.72 83.20 -5.68
N TRP A 310 -1.56 82.35 -5.05
CA TRP A 310 -2.95 82.13 -5.51
C TRP A 310 -3.91 82.43 -4.35
N THR A 311 -4.48 83.63 -4.32
CA THR A 311 -5.28 84.15 -3.19
C THR A 311 -6.79 83.95 -3.34
N SER A 312 -7.26 83.09 -4.27
CA SER A 312 -8.69 82.80 -4.45
C SER A 312 -9.05 81.34 -4.15
N TRP A 313 -10.19 81.13 -3.49
CA TRP A 313 -10.69 79.80 -3.13
C TRP A 313 -10.91 78.86 -4.33
N LYS A 314 -11.26 79.43 -5.50
CA LYS A 314 -11.42 78.70 -6.77
C LYS A 314 -10.16 77.94 -7.19
N ALA A 315 -8.97 78.46 -6.86
CA ALA A 315 -7.70 77.80 -7.17
C ALA A 315 -7.51 76.51 -6.36
N LYS A 316 -7.83 76.56 -5.06
CA LYS A 316 -7.77 75.39 -4.16
C LYS A 316 -8.83 74.35 -4.54
N ALA A 317 -10.01 74.78 -4.97
CA ALA A 317 -11.03 73.88 -5.50
C ALA A 317 -10.56 73.18 -6.79
N LEU A 318 -9.95 73.90 -7.74
CA LEU A 318 -9.40 73.31 -8.96
C LEU A 318 -8.27 72.31 -8.69
N LEU A 319 -7.36 72.62 -7.77
CA LEU A 319 -6.30 71.69 -7.37
C LEU A 319 -6.87 70.44 -6.66
N ALA A 320 -7.86 70.62 -5.78
CA ALA A 320 -8.53 69.50 -5.11
C ALA A 320 -9.29 68.60 -6.10
N VAL A 321 -9.95 69.18 -7.11
CA VAL A 321 -10.59 68.42 -8.20
C VAL A 321 -9.53 67.69 -9.05
N LEU A 322 -8.39 68.32 -9.34
CA LEU A 322 -7.31 67.66 -10.09
C LEU A 322 -6.73 66.46 -9.33
N ILE A 323 -6.49 66.62 -8.02
CA ILE A 323 -6.04 65.53 -7.13
C ILE A 323 -7.10 64.43 -7.04
N ALA A 324 -8.39 64.79 -6.91
CA ALA A 324 -9.48 63.81 -6.89
C ALA A 324 -9.65 63.06 -8.22
N VAL A 325 -9.42 63.71 -9.36
CA VAL A 325 -9.43 63.08 -10.68
C VAL A 325 -8.23 62.13 -10.85
N VAL A 326 -7.03 62.53 -10.42
CA VAL A 326 -5.85 61.65 -10.44
C VAL A 326 -6.07 60.43 -9.53
N ALA A 327 -6.58 60.64 -8.31
CA ALA A 327 -6.93 59.55 -7.40
C ALA A 327 -8.00 58.61 -7.98
N ALA A 328 -9.06 59.17 -8.61
CA ALA A 328 -10.09 58.38 -9.26
C ALA A 328 -9.55 57.57 -10.45
N VAL A 329 -8.66 58.13 -11.27
CA VAL A 329 -8.00 57.42 -12.39
C VAL A 329 -7.10 56.29 -11.88
N CYS A 330 -6.36 56.50 -10.78
CA CYS A 330 -5.56 55.43 -10.14
C CYS A 330 -6.40 54.32 -9.49
N VAL A 331 -7.67 54.58 -9.13
CA VAL A 331 -8.58 53.59 -8.52
C VAL A 331 -9.47 52.90 -9.56
N ALA A 332 -9.68 53.51 -10.75
CA ALA A 332 -10.61 53.04 -11.76
C ALA A 332 -10.02 52.04 -12.79
N VAL A 333 -8.74 51.69 -12.69
CA VAL A 333 -8.13 50.64 -13.52
C VAL A 333 -7.59 49.54 -12.61
N PRO A 334 -8.28 48.38 -12.48
CA PRO A 334 -7.66 47.18 -11.94
C PRO A 334 -6.65 46.68 -12.98
N VAL A 335 -5.46 47.27 -12.99
CA VAL A 335 -4.30 46.65 -13.62
C VAL A 335 -4.04 45.39 -12.81
N VAL A 336 -4.53 44.26 -13.31
CA VAL A 336 -4.08 42.94 -12.87
C VAL A 336 -2.63 42.83 -13.34
N LEU A 337 -1.74 43.43 -12.57
CA LEU A 337 -0.33 43.09 -12.57
C LEU A 337 -0.29 41.62 -12.15
N SER A 338 -0.22 40.75 -13.14
CA SER A 338 0.41 39.45 -13.01
C SER A 338 1.85 39.71 -12.61
N MET A 339 2.07 40.00 -11.32
CA MET A 339 3.39 40.00 -10.72
C MET A 339 3.89 38.58 -10.91
N ASP A 340 4.91 38.45 -11.74
CA ASP A 340 5.45 37.17 -12.16
C ASP A 340 6.18 36.57 -10.96
N ARG A 341 5.46 35.76 -10.16
CA ARG A 341 5.98 35.19 -8.90
C ARG A 341 6.84 33.96 -9.19
N CYS A 342 7.76 34.10 -10.15
CA CYS A 342 8.80 33.13 -10.44
C CYS A 342 9.96 33.29 -9.45
N LYS A 343 10.38 32.20 -8.81
CA LYS A 343 11.62 32.15 -8.05
C LYS A 343 12.75 31.73 -9.00
N HIS A 344 13.58 32.71 -9.36
CA HIS A 344 14.75 32.52 -10.21
C HIS A 344 15.98 32.12 -9.36
N PHE A 345 16.64 31.02 -9.71
CA PHE A 345 17.84 30.52 -9.05
C PHE A 345 19.09 30.66 -9.92
N TYR A 346 20.20 31.08 -9.29
CA TYR A 346 21.46 31.37 -9.95
C TYR A 346 22.60 30.58 -9.30
N GLY A 347 23.34 29.82 -10.10
CA GLY A 347 24.50 29.03 -9.68
C GLY A 347 25.83 29.72 -9.96
N THR A 348 26.83 29.47 -9.12
CA THR A 348 28.22 29.89 -9.35
C THR A 348 28.88 28.95 -10.35
N HIS A 349 29.49 29.50 -11.40
CA HIS A 349 30.02 28.72 -12.54
C HIS A 349 29.01 27.79 -13.27
N GLY A 350 27.72 27.91 -12.96
CA GLY A 350 26.66 27.02 -13.44
C GLY A 350 26.29 25.88 -12.49
N GLU A 351 26.73 25.94 -11.23
CA GLU A 351 26.46 24.91 -10.22
C GLU A 351 25.79 25.49 -8.97
N ILE A 352 25.01 24.68 -8.27
CA ILE A 352 24.50 24.97 -6.91
C ILE A 352 24.68 23.72 -6.04
N SER A 353 24.87 23.89 -4.72
CA SER A 353 25.12 22.78 -3.80
C SER A 353 23.92 21.84 -3.65
N ALA A 354 22.73 22.41 -3.48
CA ALA A 354 21.43 21.77 -3.42
C ALA A 354 20.36 22.86 -3.58
N LEU A 355 19.12 22.47 -3.83
CA LEU A 355 17.95 23.32 -3.66
C LEU A 355 16.98 22.67 -2.67
N ASP A 356 16.55 23.43 -1.69
CA ASP A 356 15.37 23.13 -0.89
C ASP A 356 14.53 24.40 -0.85
N TYR A 357 13.26 24.34 -1.30
CA TYR A 357 12.44 25.53 -1.43
C TYR A 357 10.95 25.26 -1.22
N SER A 358 10.35 26.13 -0.41
CA SER A 358 8.93 26.18 -0.11
C SER A 358 8.45 27.63 -0.12
N SER A 359 7.33 27.90 -0.78
CA SER A 359 6.60 29.14 -0.69
C SER A 359 5.15 28.96 -1.13
N ARG A 360 4.20 29.35 -0.28
CA ARG A 360 2.76 29.32 -0.62
C ARG A 360 2.36 30.40 -1.63
N GLN A 361 3.28 31.28 -2.04
CA GLN A 361 3.03 32.38 -2.98
C GLN A 361 3.69 32.21 -4.36
N VAL A 362 4.71 31.36 -4.49
CA VAL A 362 5.43 31.18 -5.76
C VAL A 362 4.53 30.53 -6.82
N THR A 363 4.61 31.00 -8.07
CA THR A 363 3.86 30.42 -9.21
C THR A 363 4.74 29.63 -10.18
N CYS A 364 6.05 29.88 -10.18
CA CYS A 364 7.01 29.28 -11.09
C CYS A 364 8.41 29.16 -10.45
N VAL A 365 9.22 28.19 -10.89
CA VAL A 365 10.65 28.08 -10.52
C VAL A 365 11.51 28.00 -11.79
N ASP A 366 12.58 28.79 -11.85
CA ASP A 366 13.47 28.93 -13.02
C ASP A 366 14.93 28.80 -12.62
N PHE A 367 15.65 27.85 -13.24
CA PHE A 367 17.06 27.56 -12.99
C PHE A 367 18.01 28.36 -13.92
N VAL A 368 17.88 29.69 -13.91
CA VAL A 368 18.45 30.65 -14.88
C VAL A 368 19.89 30.36 -15.34
N SER A 369 20.84 30.16 -14.42
CA SER A 369 22.26 29.92 -14.79
C SER A 369 22.75 28.50 -14.48
N ILE A 370 21.92 27.68 -13.86
CA ILE A 370 22.34 26.39 -13.29
C ILE A 370 22.30 25.31 -14.37
N LYS A 371 23.27 24.38 -14.30
CA LYS A 371 23.39 23.19 -15.15
C LYS A 371 23.55 21.91 -14.34
N HIS A 372 24.18 22.01 -13.17
CA HIS A 372 24.42 20.88 -12.27
C HIS A 372 23.99 21.25 -10.86
N VAL A 373 23.24 20.38 -10.20
CA VAL A 373 22.94 20.46 -8.77
C VAL A 373 23.79 19.41 -8.06
N ARG A 374 24.65 19.80 -7.10
CA ARG A 374 25.62 18.90 -6.43
C ARG A 374 25.03 18.08 -5.28
N GLY A 375 23.72 17.95 -5.25
CA GLY A 375 22.92 17.38 -4.17
C GLY A 375 21.46 17.40 -4.60
N ASP A 376 20.55 17.54 -3.65
CA ASP A 376 19.12 17.36 -3.90
C ASP A 376 18.44 18.60 -4.50
N VAL A 377 17.28 18.39 -5.12
CA VAL A 377 16.28 19.40 -5.49
C VAL A 377 14.98 19.04 -4.80
N ARG A 378 14.57 19.82 -3.80
CA ARG A 378 13.26 19.70 -3.13
C ARG A 378 12.39 20.91 -3.41
N LEU A 379 11.17 20.65 -3.87
CA LEU A 379 10.11 21.64 -4.01
C LEU A 379 8.90 21.14 -3.22
N GLN A 380 8.69 21.74 -2.03
CA GLN A 380 7.71 21.26 -1.04
C GLN A 380 6.73 22.36 -0.61
N ASP A 381 5.47 22.02 -0.35
CA ASP A 381 4.41 22.92 0.16
C ASP A 381 4.04 24.12 -0.76
N ASN A 382 4.45 24.11 -2.03
CA ASN A 382 4.24 25.23 -2.95
C ASN A 382 2.82 25.21 -3.55
N VAL A 383 1.81 25.51 -2.74
CA VAL A 383 0.38 25.43 -3.13
C VAL A 383 -0.06 26.31 -4.30
N ALA A 384 0.77 27.24 -4.76
CA ALA A 384 0.51 28.10 -5.91
C ALA A 384 1.42 27.79 -7.14
N LEU A 385 2.36 26.84 -7.02
CA LEU A 385 3.34 26.52 -8.06
C LEU A 385 2.67 25.79 -9.23
N THR A 386 2.75 26.37 -10.43
CA THR A 386 2.16 25.81 -11.65
C THR A 386 3.19 25.26 -12.66
N SER A 387 4.46 25.67 -12.58
CA SER A 387 5.51 25.24 -13.53
C SER A 387 6.92 25.30 -12.93
N VAL A 388 7.82 24.46 -13.46
CA VAL A 388 9.26 24.46 -13.15
C VAL A 388 10.05 24.28 -14.44
N ASP A 389 11.04 25.14 -14.69
CA ASP A 389 11.90 25.11 -15.88
C ASP A 389 13.25 24.41 -15.60
N PHE A 390 13.38 23.16 -16.03
CA PHE A 390 14.63 22.39 -15.99
C PHE A 390 15.45 22.44 -17.30
N ASP A 391 15.10 23.27 -18.29
CA ASP A 391 15.62 23.21 -19.67
C ASP A 391 17.15 23.47 -19.77
N ARG A 392 17.75 24.00 -18.69
CA ARG A 392 19.19 24.27 -18.53
C ARG A 392 19.93 23.22 -17.69
N ILE A 393 19.21 22.42 -16.89
CA ILE A 393 19.78 21.39 -16.03
C ILE A 393 20.17 20.16 -16.87
N VAL A 394 21.37 19.64 -16.60
CA VAL A 394 21.97 18.48 -17.27
C VAL A 394 22.09 17.30 -16.30
N SER A 395 22.39 17.56 -15.01
CA SER A 395 22.37 16.55 -13.95
C SER A 395 21.95 17.11 -12.59
N VAL A 396 21.40 16.23 -11.77
CA VAL A 396 21.23 16.40 -10.32
C VAL A 396 22.00 15.26 -9.66
N ASP A 397 23.02 15.56 -8.86
CA ASP A 397 23.91 14.56 -8.28
C ASP A 397 23.27 13.87 -7.04
N GLY A 398 22.24 14.48 -6.45
CA GLY A 398 21.35 13.89 -5.43
C GLY A 398 20.00 13.44 -6.01
N TYR A 399 18.91 13.62 -5.24
CA TYR A 399 17.54 13.30 -5.69
C TYR A 399 16.72 14.53 -6.11
N VAL A 400 15.67 14.31 -6.91
CA VAL A 400 14.63 15.31 -7.25
C VAL A 400 13.32 14.91 -6.57
N HIS A 401 12.74 15.82 -5.78
CA HIS A 401 11.59 15.53 -4.92
C HIS A 401 10.56 16.67 -4.94
N PHE A 402 9.33 16.33 -5.27
CA PHE A 402 8.17 17.21 -5.26
C PHE A 402 7.15 16.71 -4.23
N GLU A 403 6.72 17.57 -3.31
CA GLU A 403 5.75 17.21 -2.25
C GLU A 403 4.75 18.36 -2.01
N ASP A 404 3.46 18.05 -1.87
CA ASP A 404 2.38 19.02 -1.66
C ASP A 404 2.45 20.26 -2.57
N ASN A 405 2.59 20.01 -3.89
CA ASN A 405 2.45 21.02 -4.95
C ASN A 405 1.11 20.83 -5.71
N PRO A 406 -0.07 21.02 -5.07
CA PRO A 406 -1.37 20.66 -5.66
C PRO A 406 -1.77 21.47 -6.90
N ALA A 407 -1.11 22.59 -7.20
CA ALA A 407 -1.35 23.41 -8.40
C ALA A 407 -0.46 23.04 -9.60
N LEU A 408 0.53 22.16 -9.41
CA LEU A 408 1.51 21.80 -10.43
C LEU A 408 0.90 20.79 -11.40
N THR A 409 0.73 21.18 -12.67
CA THR A 409 0.04 20.36 -13.68
C THR A 409 0.98 19.51 -14.52
N SER A 410 2.24 19.93 -14.70
CA SER A 410 3.24 19.18 -15.46
C SER A 410 4.66 19.52 -15.01
N VAL A 411 5.56 18.55 -15.09
CA VAL A 411 7.01 18.80 -15.00
C VAL A 411 7.69 18.21 -16.23
N ASP A 412 8.54 19.02 -16.88
CA ASP A 412 9.46 18.56 -17.91
C ASP A 412 10.89 18.67 -17.40
N PHE A 413 11.61 17.55 -17.41
CA PHE A 413 13.02 17.47 -17.01
C PHE A 413 13.97 17.98 -18.12
N GLY A 414 13.43 18.33 -19.30
CA GLY A 414 14.10 19.05 -20.37
C GLY A 414 15.34 18.33 -20.89
N ARG A 415 16.52 18.84 -20.51
CA ARG A 415 17.83 18.33 -20.96
C ARG A 415 18.55 17.47 -19.93
N MET A 416 17.91 17.13 -18.81
CA MET A 416 18.51 16.33 -17.77
C MET A 416 18.80 14.90 -18.28
N VAL A 417 20.06 14.48 -18.19
CA VAL A 417 20.53 13.18 -18.69
C VAL A 417 20.56 12.13 -17.57
N GLY A 418 20.69 12.56 -16.32
CA GLY A 418 20.58 11.68 -15.16
C GLY A 418 20.42 12.35 -13.80
N VAL A 419 19.92 11.57 -12.85
CA VAL A 419 19.72 11.92 -11.45
C VAL A 419 20.47 10.89 -10.58
N GLY A 420 21.28 11.35 -9.63
CA GLY A 420 22.21 10.51 -8.86
C GLY A 420 21.56 9.65 -7.79
N ALA A 421 20.34 10.00 -7.36
CA ALA A 421 19.48 9.19 -6.50
C ALA A 421 18.06 9.11 -7.09
N ASP A 422 17.03 9.43 -6.31
CA ASP A 422 15.62 9.22 -6.65
C ASP A 422 14.99 10.35 -7.51
N ILE A 423 13.91 10.01 -8.21
CA ILE A 423 12.90 10.98 -8.71
C ILE A 423 11.58 10.67 -8.01
N ARG A 424 11.08 11.62 -7.21
CA ARG A 424 9.89 11.44 -6.37
C ARG A 424 8.85 12.54 -6.57
N PHE A 425 7.59 12.14 -6.66
CA PHE A 425 6.43 13.02 -6.60
C PHE A 425 5.43 12.50 -5.56
N TYR A 426 5.06 13.37 -4.62
CA TYR A 426 4.09 13.11 -3.56
C TYR A 426 3.00 14.19 -3.59
N GLN A 427 1.74 13.79 -3.42
CA GLN A 427 0.58 14.66 -3.19
C GLN A 427 0.39 15.82 -4.21
N SER A 428 1.05 15.73 -5.37
CA SER A 428 0.96 16.70 -6.46
C SER A 428 -0.30 16.40 -7.28
N SER A 429 -1.45 16.66 -6.67
CA SER A 429 -2.74 16.07 -7.07
C SER A 429 -3.25 16.49 -8.45
N SER A 430 -2.86 17.65 -8.96
CA SER A 430 -3.19 18.13 -10.31
C SER A 430 -2.17 17.74 -11.39
N LEU A 431 -1.09 17.03 -11.05
CA LEU A 431 0.00 16.66 -11.97
C LEU A 431 -0.50 15.63 -12.98
N THR A 432 -0.67 16.00 -14.25
CA THR A 432 -1.24 15.13 -15.29
C THR A 432 -0.20 14.33 -16.07
N GLN A 433 1.03 14.85 -16.15
CA GLN A 433 2.12 14.35 -16.97
C GLN A 433 3.48 14.74 -16.37
N VAL A 434 4.46 13.83 -16.47
CA VAL A 434 5.89 14.14 -16.24
C VAL A 434 6.70 13.66 -17.43
N VAL A 435 7.51 14.56 -18.00
CA VAL A 435 8.39 14.29 -19.16
C VAL A 435 9.81 14.06 -18.66
N VAL A 436 10.34 12.87 -18.96
CA VAL A 436 11.69 12.41 -18.60
C VAL A 436 12.45 11.93 -19.84
N ASP A 437 12.06 12.41 -21.02
CA ASP A 437 12.44 11.89 -22.33
C ASP A 437 13.95 11.95 -22.65
N ASN A 438 14.80 12.52 -21.79
CA ASN A 438 16.27 12.49 -21.92
C ASN A 438 17.00 11.79 -20.75
N ILE A 439 16.30 11.34 -19.71
CA ILE A 439 16.91 10.66 -18.57
C ILE A 439 17.33 9.25 -19.00
N THR A 440 18.63 9.00 -18.97
CA THR A 440 19.25 7.72 -19.32
C THR A 440 19.91 7.03 -18.13
N SER A 441 20.18 7.75 -17.05
CA SER A 441 20.81 7.24 -15.83
C SER A 441 20.03 7.68 -14.60
N LEU A 442 19.72 6.75 -13.71
CA LEU A 442 19.07 6.99 -12.42
C LEU A 442 19.76 6.13 -11.35
N GLY A 443 20.14 6.72 -10.22
CA GLY A 443 20.82 6.00 -9.14
C GLY A 443 19.90 5.43 -8.05
N GLY A 444 18.63 5.84 -8.02
CA GLY A 444 17.67 5.45 -6.99
C GLY A 444 16.24 5.27 -7.53
N TYR A 445 15.23 5.45 -6.68
CA TYR A 445 13.84 5.08 -6.97
C TYR A 445 13.13 6.05 -7.92
N ILE A 446 12.21 5.51 -8.71
CA ILE A 446 11.14 6.24 -9.39
C ILE A 446 9.87 6.09 -8.54
N ARG A 447 9.39 7.17 -7.93
CA ARG A 447 8.21 7.12 -7.05
C ARG A 447 7.17 8.18 -7.38
N PHE A 448 5.92 7.74 -7.54
CA PHE A 448 4.75 8.60 -7.71
C PHE A 448 3.67 8.19 -6.72
N SER A 449 3.40 9.05 -5.74
CA SER A 449 2.44 8.81 -4.66
C SER A 449 1.36 9.89 -4.64
N SER A 450 0.09 9.50 -4.63
CA SER A 450 -1.06 10.40 -4.54
C SER A 450 -1.11 11.50 -5.62
N CYS A 451 -0.48 11.27 -6.77
CA CYS A 451 -0.53 12.18 -7.93
C CYS A 451 -1.79 11.87 -8.73
N ARG A 452 -2.96 12.14 -8.14
CA ARG A 452 -4.25 11.57 -8.57
C ARG A 452 -4.65 11.89 -10.01
N ALA A 453 -4.22 13.01 -10.58
CA ALA A 453 -4.47 13.37 -11.98
C ALA A 453 -3.46 12.77 -12.98
N LEU A 454 -2.41 12.07 -12.53
CA LEU A 454 -1.32 11.59 -13.37
C LEU A 454 -1.81 10.49 -14.31
N THR A 455 -1.92 10.83 -15.59
CA THR A 455 -2.50 9.93 -16.59
C THR A 455 -1.50 8.89 -17.11
N SER A 456 -0.22 9.28 -17.23
CA SER A 456 0.85 8.39 -17.71
C SER A 456 2.26 8.87 -17.38
N VAL A 457 3.23 7.94 -17.47
CA VAL A 457 4.67 8.20 -17.40
C VAL A 457 5.42 7.49 -18.54
N ASN A 458 6.57 8.04 -18.96
CA ASN A 458 7.36 7.54 -20.09
C ASN A 458 8.87 7.50 -19.80
N PHE A 459 9.34 6.47 -19.09
CA PHE A 459 10.76 6.21 -18.82
C PHE A 459 11.44 5.37 -19.92
N ALA A 460 10.91 5.36 -21.15
CA ALA A 460 11.32 4.44 -22.22
C ALA A 460 12.77 4.61 -22.75
N ARG A 461 13.51 5.62 -22.28
CA ARG A 461 14.93 5.88 -22.59
C ARG A 461 15.88 5.68 -21.40
N LEU A 462 15.37 5.25 -20.24
CA LEU A 462 16.18 4.82 -19.10
C LEU A 462 17.12 3.68 -19.51
N ALA A 463 18.25 3.54 -18.80
CA ALA A 463 19.16 2.41 -18.98
C ALA A 463 18.43 1.06 -18.88
N ALA A 464 18.95 0.05 -19.58
CA ALA A 464 18.39 -1.31 -19.55
C ALA A 464 18.45 -1.97 -18.15
N SER A 465 19.21 -1.40 -17.23
CA SER A 465 19.23 -1.75 -15.81
C SER A 465 19.58 -0.52 -14.99
N PHE A 466 18.95 -0.36 -13.82
CA PHE A 466 19.35 0.62 -12.82
C PHE A 466 19.16 0.02 -11.42
N ASP A 467 19.95 0.51 -10.46
CA ASP A 467 20.07 -0.13 -9.14
C ASP A 467 18.92 0.20 -8.17
N GLY A 468 17.96 1.04 -8.58
CA GLY A 468 16.81 1.46 -7.77
C GLY A 468 15.52 0.69 -8.06
N GLY A 469 14.42 1.15 -7.46
CA GLY A 469 13.08 0.58 -7.60
C GLY A 469 12.05 1.49 -8.29
N ILE A 470 10.85 0.96 -8.48
CA ILE A 470 9.69 1.61 -9.13
C ILE A 470 8.49 1.48 -8.18
N ASP A 471 7.87 2.60 -7.77
CA ASP A 471 6.79 2.60 -6.76
C ASP A 471 5.68 3.61 -7.11
N PHE A 472 4.55 3.09 -7.63
CA PHE A 472 3.38 3.88 -8.03
C PHE A 472 2.21 3.61 -7.09
N VAL A 473 1.85 4.61 -6.27
CA VAL A 473 0.88 4.49 -5.16
C VAL A 473 -0.25 5.52 -5.28
N GLY A 474 -1.51 5.10 -5.37
CA GLY A 474 -2.65 6.03 -5.25
C GLY A 474 -2.73 7.07 -6.37
N ASN A 475 -2.31 6.71 -7.58
CA ASN A 475 -2.40 7.59 -8.76
C ASN A 475 -3.70 7.24 -9.50
N ASP A 476 -4.82 7.74 -8.97
CA ASP A 476 -6.19 7.34 -9.35
C ASP A 476 -6.44 7.33 -10.87
N ALA A 477 -5.88 8.28 -11.62
CA ALA A 477 -6.04 8.42 -13.08
C ALA A 477 -4.95 7.73 -13.94
N LEU A 478 -4.01 6.97 -13.35
CA LEU A 478 -2.90 6.37 -14.08
C LEU A 478 -3.39 5.22 -14.98
N THR A 479 -3.23 5.39 -16.30
CA THR A 479 -3.66 4.40 -17.30
C THR A 479 -2.52 3.73 -18.05
N ASN A 480 -1.30 4.30 -18.02
CA ASN A 480 -0.14 3.76 -18.72
C ASN A 480 1.18 4.15 -18.02
N ALA A 481 2.08 3.18 -17.86
CA ALA A 481 3.40 3.38 -17.25
C ALA A 481 4.47 2.70 -18.12
N ASN A 482 5.07 3.46 -19.04
CA ASN A 482 5.98 2.92 -20.05
C ASN A 482 7.45 3.00 -19.63
N PHE A 483 8.13 1.85 -19.56
CA PHE A 483 9.57 1.74 -19.26
C PHE A 483 10.38 1.18 -20.44
N GLY A 484 9.77 1.06 -21.63
CA GLY A 484 10.45 0.79 -22.91
C GLY A 484 11.20 -0.54 -22.95
N ARG A 485 12.53 -0.48 -22.77
CA ARG A 485 13.45 -1.62 -22.87
C ARG A 485 14.20 -1.92 -21.57
N LEU A 486 13.67 -1.44 -20.44
CA LEU A 486 14.15 -1.79 -19.11
C LEU A 486 14.13 -3.32 -18.92
N ALA A 487 15.29 -3.90 -18.59
CA ALA A 487 15.52 -5.34 -18.52
C ALA A 487 15.81 -5.87 -17.10
N SER A 488 16.15 -4.98 -16.16
CA SER A 488 16.30 -5.30 -14.74
C SER A 488 15.93 -4.10 -13.87
N VAL A 489 15.29 -4.35 -12.73
CA VAL A 489 15.10 -3.40 -11.62
C VAL A 489 15.98 -3.86 -10.46
N GLY A 490 16.73 -2.96 -9.83
CA GLY A 490 17.66 -3.29 -8.75
C GLY A 490 16.96 -3.58 -7.41
N GLU A 491 15.89 -2.83 -7.12
CA GLU A 491 15.07 -2.96 -5.91
C GLU A 491 13.64 -3.40 -6.29
N ASP A 492 12.62 -2.85 -5.64
CA ASP A 492 11.20 -3.21 -5.80
C ASP A 492 10.55 -2.78 -7.13
N LEU A 493 9.51 -3.50 -7.54
CA LEU A 493 8.55 -3.14 -8.58
C LEU A 493 7.13 -3.14 -8.00
N MET A 494 6.63 -1.97 -7.60
CA MET A 494 5.32 -1.80 -6.94
C MET A 494 4.33 -0.95 -7.76
N PHE A 495 3.10 -1.46 -7.91
CA PHE A 495 1.93 -0.71 -8.37
C PHE A 495 0.77 -0.99 -7.41
N ARG A 496 0.41 0.03 -6.62
CA ARG A 496 -0.60 -0.09 -5.55
C ARG A 496 -1.64 1.02 -5.64
N PHE A 497 -2.93 0.71 -5.50
CA PHE A 497 -4.01 1.71 -5.47
C PHE A 497 -4.11 2.61 -6.74
N ASN A 498 -3.67 2.13 -7.92
CA ASN A 498 -3.80 2.89 -9.17
C ASN A 498 -5.11 2.53 -9.86
N ALA A 499 -6.21 3.13 -9.40
CA ALA A 499 -7.58 2.68 -9.68
C ALA A 499 -7.94 2.56 -11.18
N ALA A 500 -7.39 3.42 -12.05
CA ALA A 500 -7.65 3.41 -13.49
C ALA A 500 -6.70 2.55 -14.35
N LEU A 501 -5.72 1.84 -13.76
CA LEU A 501 -4.68 1.14 -14.50
C LEU A 501 -5.20 -0.19 -15.09
N PRO A 502 -5.40 -0.32 -16.42
CA PRO A 502 -6.16 -1.43 -16.99
C PRO A 502 -5.33 -2.72 -17.18
N SER A 503 -4.01 -2.59 -17.28
CA SER A 503 -3.07 -3.65 -17.59
C SER A 503 -1.66 -3.26 -17.14
N ILE A 504 -0.87 -4.23 -16.70
CA ILE A 504 0.57 -4.07 -16.44
C ILE A 504 1.32 -5.01 -17.37
N SER A 505 2.27 -4.51 -18.17
CA SER A 505 3.11 -5.33 -19.06
C SER A 505 4.53 -4.80 -19.07
N PHE A 506 5.50 -5.68 -18.78
CA PHE A 506 6.93 -5.36 -18.79
C PHE A 506 7.71 -6.42 -19.60
N PRO A 507 7.53 -6.49 -20.93
CA PRO A 507 7.99 -7.60 -21.77
C PRO A 507 9.50 -7.66 -21.99
N ALA A 508 10.27 -6.79 -21.32
CA ALA A 508 11.73 -6.79 -21.33
C ALA A 508 12.34 -7.10 -19.95
N ILE A 509 11.60 -6.94 -18.84
CA ILE A 509 12.15 -7.15 -17.49
C ILE A 509 12.37 -8.64 -17.26
N THR A 510 13.61 -9.00 -16.93
CA THR A 510 14.06 -10.38 -16.66
C THR A 510 14.42 -10.62 -15.21
N HIS A 511 14.67 -9.55 -14.44
CA HIS A 511 15.05 -9.61 -13.02
C HIS A 511 14.49 -8.41 -12.24
N VAL A 512 14.07 -8.65 -11.00
CA VAL A 512 13.73 -7.64 -10.00
C VAL A 512 14.47 -8.03 -8.71
N GLY A 513 15.35 -7.16 -8.20
CA GLY A 513 16.18 -7.49 -7.03
C GLY A 513 15.44 -7.41 -5.70
N GLY A 514 14.42 -6.55 -5.59
CA GLY A 514 13.48 -6.49 -4.47
C GLY A 514 12.25 -7.39 -4.70
N CYS A 515 11.08 -6.92 -4.29
CA CYS A 515 9.79 -7.58 -4.48
C CYS A 515 9.03 -7.11 -5.74
N VAL A 516 8.04 -7.90 -6.16
CA VAL A 516 7.02 -7.50 -7.14
C VAL A 516 5.68 -7.40 -6.42
N ARG A 517 5.06 -6.20 -6.37
CA ARG A 517 3.90 -5.93 -5.51
C ARG A 517 2.80 -5.17 -6.24
N LEU A 518 1.77 -5.91 -6.65
CA LEU A 518 0.69 -5.43 -7.53
C LEU A 518 -0.65 -5.54 -6.81
N GLU A 519 -1.12 -4.44 -6.18
CA GLU A 519 -2.22 -4.52 -5.21
C GLU A 519 -3.28 -3.42 -5.37
N HIS A 520 -4.56 -3.76 -5.19
CA HIS A 520 -5.67 -2.80 -5.20
C HIS A 520 -5.70 -1.86 -6.42
N ASN A 521 -5.36 -2.38 -7.60
CA ASN A 521 -5.49 -1.63 -8.85
C ASN A 521 -6.85 -2.01 -9.48
N ASP A 522 -7.92 -1.33 -9.08
CA ASP A 522 -9.30 -1.79 -9.29
C ASP A 522 -9.67 -2.09 -10.76
N ALA A 523 -9.12 -1.34 -11.73
CA ALA A 523 -9.34 -1.59 -13.16
C ALA A 523 -8.41 -2.64 -13.79
N LEU A 524 -7.46 -3.23 -13.06
CA LEU A 524 -6.42 -4.09 -13.59
C LEU A 524 -6.99 -5.43 -14.05
N THR A 525 -7.07 -5.63 -15.37
CA THR A 525 -7.63 -6.85 -15.99
C THR A 525 -6.60 -7.91 -16.33
N SER A 526 -5.33 -7.52 -16.54
CA SER A 526 -4.25 -8.43 -16.95
C SER A 526 -2.87 -7.98 -16.44
N ILE A 527 -2.04 -8.95 -16.04
CA ILE A 527 -0.63 -8.77 -15.73
C ILE A 527 0.21 -9.60 -16.70
N ASP A 528 1.22 -8.97 -17.32
CA ASP A 528 2.16 -9.58 -18.24
C ASP A 528 3.61 -9.36 -17.81
N LEU A 529 4.13 -10.35 -17.08
CA LEU A 529 5.52 -10.43 -16.62
C LEU A 529 6.19 -11.68 -17.20
N GLY A 530 5.77 -12.16 -18.38
CA GLY A 530 6.22 -13.42 -18.97
C GLY A 530 7.71 -13.51 -19.31
N SER A 531 8.46 -12.40 -19.27
CA SER A 531 9.93 -12.39 -19.40
C SER A 531 10.68 -12.42 -18.07
N LEU A 532 10.00 -12.20 -16.94
CA LEU A 532 10.60 -12.15 -15.62
C LEU A 532 11.08 -13.54 -15.23
N THR A 533 12.37 -13.69 -14.89
CA THR A 533 12.99 -14.99 -14.57
C THR A 533 13.24 -15.19 -13.08
N SER A 534 13.39 -14.10 -12.32
CA SER A 534 13.75 -14.14 -10.91
C SER A 534 13.32 -12.87 -10.16
N VAL A 535 12.88 -13.07 -8.92
CA VAL A 535 12.56 -12.01 -7.95
C VAL A 535 13.39 -12.23 -6.69
N GLY A 536 14.13 -11.20 -6.28
CA GLY A 536 15.11 -11.25 -5.18
C GLY A 536 14.49 -11.15 -3.78
N GLU A 537 13.21 -10.78 -3.69
CA GLU A 537 12.35 -11.04 -2.53
C GLU A 537 11.10 -11.89 -2.90
N TYR A 538 9.90 -11.30 -2.83
CA TYR A 538 8.59 -11.96 -2.96
C TYR A 538 7.74 -11.43 -4.12
N VAL A 539 6.71 -12.19 -4.50
CA VAL A 539 5.64 -11.73 -5.41
C VAL A 539 4.34 -11.64 -4.62
N SER A 540 3.68 -10.47 -4.62
CA SER A 540 2.37 -10.23 -4.01
C SER A 540 1.39 -9.65 -5.03
N ILE A 541 0.27 -10.34 -5.23
CA ILE A 541 -0.84 -9.89 -6.09
C ILE A 541 -2.12 -9.95 -5.26
N LEU A 542 -2.53 -8.79 -4.73
CA LEU A 542 -3.54 -8.68 -3.68
C LEU A 542 -4.66 -7.69 -4.03
N GLY A 543 -5.92 -8.11 -4.00
CA GLY A 543 -7.05 -7.19 -4.07
C GLY A 543 -7.29 -6.54 -5.44
N ASN A 544 -6.87 -7.18 -6.54
CA ASN A 544 -7.13 -6.70 -7.89
C ASN A 544 -8.40 -7.41 -8.41
N ASP A 545 -9.57 -6.97 -7.95
CA ASP A 545 -10.85 -7.68 -8.11
C ASP A 545 -11.20 -8.03 -9.58
N ASN A 546 -10.81 -7.20 -10.54
CA ASN A 546 -11.06 -7.41 -11.98
C ASN A 546 -9.95 -8.18 -12.73
N LEU A 547 -8.89 -8.63 -12.05
CA LEU A 547 -7.75 -9.32 -12.67
C LEU A 547 -8.17 -10.69 -13.21
N THR A 548 -8.16 -10.86 -14.53
CA THR A 548 -8.57 -12.12 -15.18
C THR A 548 -7.40 -13.04 -15.53
N THR A 549 -6.22 -12.47 -15.81
CA THR A 549 -5.03 -13.21 -16.26
C THR A 549 -3.74 -12.63 -15.66
N ALA A 550 -2.81 -13.51 -15.31
CA ALA A 550 -1.49 -13.10 -14.80
C ALA A 550 -0.39 -14.04 -15.35
N ASN A 551 0.40 -13.54 -16.29
CA ASN A 551 1.47 -14.26 -16.97
C ASN A 551 2.80 -14.14 -16.21
N PHE A 552 3.36 -15.30 -15.83
CA PHE A 552 4.65 -15.46 -15.18
C PHE A 552 5.45 -16.64 -15.77
N ASP A 553 5.23 -16.98 -17.05
CA ASP A 553 5.67 -18.24 -17.66
C ASP A 553 7.19 -18.52 -17.54
N SER A 554 8.03 -17.48 -17.54
CA SER A 554 9.50 -17.60 -17.36
C SER A 554 9.98 -17.53 -15.91
N LEU A 555 9.11 -17.24 -14.94
CA LEU A 555 9.50 -16.97 -13.55
C LEU A 555 9.98 -18.27 -12.91
N SER A 556 11.28 -18.35 -12.65
CA SER A 556 11.95 -19.58 -12.23
C SER A 556 12.29 -19.59 -10.73
N ASN A 557 12.59 -18.43 -10.14
CA ASN A 557 13.08 -18.33 -8.76
C ASN A 557 12.41 -17.17 -8.02
N VAL A 558 11.90 -17.43 -6.82
CA VAL A 558 11.44 -16.38 -5.89
C VAL A 558 12.15 -16.60 -4.55
N ALA A 559 12.95 -15.63 -4.14
CA ALA A 559 13.83 -15.76 -2.99
C ALA A 559 13.10 -15.79 -1.64
N GLU A 560 11.85 -15.33 -1.61
CA GLU A 560 10.95 -15.43 -0.47
C GLU A 560 9.69 -16.25 -0.82
N TYR A 561 8.53 -15.60 -1.02
CA TYR A 561 7.22 -16.22 -1.13
C TYR A 561 6.45 -15.75 -2.37
N VAL A 562 5.41 -16.51 -2.74
CA VAL A 562 4.43 -16.13 -3.76
C VAL A 562 3.06 -16.01 -3.10
N PHE A 563 2.40 -14.86 -3.25
CA PHE A 563 1.09 -14.58 -2.68
C PHE A 563 0.11 -14.09 -3.75
N PHE A 564 -1.04 -14.75 -3.84
CA PHE A 564 -2.18 -14.37 -4.69
C PHE A 564 -3.47 -14.40 -3.86
N GLY A 565 -4.13 -13.26 -3.68
CA GLY A 565 -5.42 -13.26 -2.97
C GLY A 565 -6.30 -12.06 -3.23
N HIS A 566 -7.61 -12.25 -3.07
CA HIS A 566 -8.62 -11.23 -3.39
C HIS A 566 -8.52 -10.74 -4.84
N ASN A 567 -8.21 -11.63 -5.78
CA ASN A 567 -8.26 -11.37 -7.22
C ASN A 567 -9.50 -12.06 -7.77
N ASN A 568 -10.67 -11.49 -7.48
CA ASN A 568 -11.94 -12.24 -7.50
C ASN A 568 -12.35 -12.71 -8.91
N ALA A 569 -11.85 -12.08 -9.97
CA ALA A 569 -12.04 -12.48 -11.37
C ALA A 569 -10.95 -13.42 -11.94
N LEU A 570 -9.93 -13.79 -11.17
CA LEU A 570 -8.77 -14.55 -11.67
C LEU A 570 -9.13 -16.03 -11.83
N THR A 571 -9.21 -16.53 -13.06
CA THR A 571 -9.76 -17.86 -13.35
C THR A 571 -8.74 -19.00 -13.32
N THR A 572 -7.46 -18.71 -13.60
CA THR A 572 -6.40 -19.71 -13.70
C THR A 572 -5.05 -19.16 -13.22
N ILE A 573 -4.23 -19.99 -12.58
CA ILE A 573 -2.82 -19.69 -12.28
C ILE A 573 -1.96 -20.85 -12.79
N ASP A 574 -0.88 -20.54 -13.51
CA ASP A 574 0.14 -21.50 -13.97
C ASP A 574 1.50 -21.15 -13.35
N PHE A 575 2.11 -22.12 -12.66
CA PHE A 575 3.45 -22.02 -12.08
C PHE A 575 4.50 -22.82 -12.88
N GLY A 576 4.23 -23.15 -14.14
CA GLY A 576 5.05 -23.96 -15.06
C GLY A 576 6.54 -23.62 -15.13
N GLY A 577 6.88 -22.33 -14.97
CA GLY A 577 8.25 -21.82 -14.92
C GLY A 577 9.00 -22.06 -13.60
N LEU A 578 8.30 -22.05 -12.47
CA LEU A 578 8.89 -21.96 -11.12
C LEU A 578 9.66 -23.23 -10.72
N ARG A 579 10.78 -23.03 -9.99
CA ARG A 579 11.75 -24.07 -9.61
C ARG A 579 12.11 -24.06 -8.13
N ASP A 580 12.41 -22.90 -7.55
CA ASP A 580 12.70 -22.73 -6.12
C ASP A 580 11.92 -21.52 -5.58
N VAL A 581 11.07 -21.76 -4.59
CA VAL A 581 10.44 -20.74 -3.74
C VAL A 581 10.90 -21.01 -2.31
N ARG A 582 11.70 -20.09 -1.73
CA ARG A 582 12.43 -20.38 -0.49
C ARG A 582 11.60 -20.22 0.80
N LYS A 583 10.35 -19.80 0.66
CA LYS A 583 9.32 -19.82 1.71
C LYS A 583 8.08 -20.52 1.14
N HIS A 584 6.94 -19.83 1.14
CA HIS A 584 5.61 -20.37 0.91
C HIS A 584 4.95 -19.90 -0.38
N ILE A 585 3.88 -20.60 -0.77
CA ILE A 585 2.95 -20.24 -1.85
C ILE A 585 1.53 -20.21 -1.30
N TYR A 586 0.93 -19.02 -1.19
CA TYR A 586 -0.41 -18.83 -0.64
C TYR A 586 -1.37 -18.28 -1.69
N LEU A 587 -2.43 -19.04 -2.00
CA LEU A 587 -3.53 -18.66 -2.88
C LEU A 587 -4.80 -18.59 -2.02
N HIS A 588 -5.30 -17.38 -1.76
CA HIS A 588 -6.31 -17.12 -0.73
C HIS A 588 -7.47 -16.24 -1.21
N ASN A 589 -8.72 -16.72 -1.13
CA ASN A 589 -9.93 -15.98 -1.55
C ASN A 589 -9.76 -15.38 -2.96
N ASN A 590 -9.58 -16.23 -3.97
CA ASN A 590 -9.67 -15.85 -5.39
C ASN A 590 -10.94 -16.48 -5.95
N ASP A 591 -12.07 -15.77 -5.85
CA ASP A 591 -13.42 -16.37 -5.94
C ASP A 591 -13.69 -17.12 -7.26
N ALA A 592 -13.20 -16.64 -8.39
CA ALA A 592 -13.36 -17.28 -9.70
C ALA A 592 -12.25 -18.29 -10.08
N LEU A 593 -11.26 -18.56 -9.22
CA LEU A 593 -10.10 -19.39 -9.54
C LEU A 593 -10.50 -20.86 -9.67
N THR A 594 -10.60 -21.37 -10.90
CA THR A 594 -11.04 -22.74 -11.17
C THR A 594 -9.91 -23.76 -11.21
N THR A 595 -8.70 -23.34 -11.60
CA THR A 595 -7.57 -24.21 -11.91
C THR A 595 -6.23 -23.62 -11.45
N ILE A 596 -5.40 -24.46 -10.82
CA ILE A 596 -4.00 -24.17 -10.51
C ILE A 596 -3.13 -25.26 -11.14
N ASP A 597 -2.04 -24.89 -11.81
CA ASP A 597 -1.01 -25.83 -12.28
C ASP A 597 0.34 -25.57 -11.57
N PHE A 598 0.93 -26.61 -10.97
CA PHE A 598 2.24 -26.54 -10.31
C PHE A 598 3.41 -26.94 -11.22
N GLY A 599 3.17 -27.13 -12.51
CA GLY A 599 4.23 -27.17 -13.51
C GLY A 599 4.99 -28.48 -13.58
N SER A 600 6.32 -28.40 -13.74
CA SER A 600 7.14 -29.54 -14.23
C SER A 600 8.20 -30.07 -13.25
N PHE A 601 8.78 -29.20 -12.42
CA PHE A 601 9.62 -29.58 -11.28
C PHE A 601 9.77 -28.36 -10.38
N MET A 602 9.51 -28.51 -9.08
CA MET A 602 9.48 -27.41 -8.14
C MET A 602 9.86 -27.82 -6.71
N ARG A 603 10.48 -26.90 -5.97
CA ARG A 603 10.64 -26.97 -4.52
C ARG A 603 10.01 -25.74 -3.85
N VAL A 604 9.21 -25.99 -2.80
CA VAL A 604 8.70 -24.98 -1.87
C VAL A 604 9.29 -25.31 -0.50
N ARG A 605 10.02 -24.36 0.12
CA ARG A 605 10.82 -24.66 1.34
C ARG A 605 10.09 -24.42 2.65
N THR A 606 8.91 -23.81 2.62
CA THR A 606 7.92 -23.95 3.69
C THR A 606 6.62 -24.44 3.06
N ASP A 607 5.56 -23.65 3.07
CA ASP A 607 4.19 -24.14 2.94
C ASP A 607 3.59 -23.89 1.55
N ILE A 608 2.70 -24.77 1.11
CA ILE A 608 1.69 -24.45 0.09
C ILE A 608 0.34 -24.35 0.79
N SER A 609 -0.39 -23.25 0.62
CA SER A 609 -1.75 -23.08 1.16
C SER A 609 -2.72 -22.57 0.10
N LEU A 610 -3.70 -23.40 -0.23
CA LEU A 610 -4.80 -23.11 -1.13
C LEU A 610 -6.06 -22.97 -0.27
N SER A 611 -6.48 -21.73 0.00
CA SER A 611 -7.49 -21.42 1.02
C SER A 611 -8.63 -20.57 0.47
N TYR A 612 -9.89 -20.94 0.71
CA TYR A 612 -11.07 -20.16 0.31
C TYR A 612 -11.17 -19.86 -1.21
N ASN A 613 -10.57 -20.67 -2.08
CA ASN A 613 -10.73 -20.50 -3.53
C ASN A 613 -12.03 -21.21 -3.94
N VAL A 614 -13.16 -20.54 -3.72
CA VAL A 614 -14.48 -21.21 -3.68
C VAL A 614 -14.92 -21.85 -5.00
N ALA A 615 -14.37 -21.43 -6.14
CA ALA A 615 -14.60 -22.06 -7.46
C ALA A 615 -13.52 -23.07 -7.88
N LEU A 616 -12.54 -23.40 -7.03
CA LEU A 616 -11.41 -24.26 -7.37
C LEU A 616 -11.85 -25.71 -7.59
N THR A 617 -11.78 -26.17 -8.84
CA THR A 617 -12.18 -27.52 -9.26
C THR A 617 -10.99 -28.44 -9.56
N ASN A 618 -9.80 -27.89 -9.77
CA ASN A 618 -8.62 -28.65 -10.20
C ASN A 618 -7.30 -28.05 -9.68
N VAL A 619 -6.43 -28.89 -9.12
CA VAL A 619 -5.05 -28.56 -8.74
C VAL A 619 -4.14 -29.61 -9.37
N ALA A 620 -3.29 -29.19 -10.32
CA ALA A 620 -2.52 -30.11 -11.14
C ALA A 620 -1.05 -30.20 -10.69
N PHE A 621 -0.69 -31.28 -9.99
CA PHE A 621 0.68 -31.60 -9.62
C PHE A 621 1.38 -32.44 -10.71
N ARG A 622 1.47 -31.86 -11.93
CA ARG A 622 2.02 -32.52 -13.12
C ARG A 622 3.51 -32.88 -12.97
N GLY A 623 4.26 -32.05 -12.24
CA GLY A 623 5.70 -32.12 -12.07
C GLY A 623 6.14 -32.70 -10.73
N ALA A 624 7.40 -33.13 -10.65
CA ALA A 624 7.98 -33.59 -9.39
C ALA A 624 8.10 -32.41 -8.40
N LEU A 625 7.27 -32.45 -7.35
CA LEU A 625 7.18 -31.41 -6.32
C LEU A 625 7.67 -31.95 -4.97
N SER A 626 8.41 -31.11 -4.25
CA SER A 626 8.78 -31.30 -2.85
C SER A 626 8.36 -30.06 -2.07
N VAL A 627 7.60 -30.27 -1.00
CA VAL A 627 7.22 -29.24 -0.03
C VAL A 627 7.97 -29.55 1.26
N ASP A 628 8.80 -28.65 1.77
CA ASP A 628 9.55 -28.90 3.02
C ASP A 628 8.76 -28.51 4.29
N GLY A 629 7.67 -27.75 4.15
CA GLY A 629 6.68 -27.47 5.20
C GLY A 629 5.32 -28.09 4.89
N ASP A 630 4.23 -27.43 5.27
CA ASP A 630 2.86 -27.96 5.17
C ASP A 630 2.28 -27.87 3.74
N LEU A 631 1.37 -28.79 3.41
CA LEU A 631 0.54 -28.72 2.21
C LEU A 631 -0.95 -28.66 2.59
N LYS A 632 -1.56 -27.47 2.42
CA LYS A 632 -2.90 -27.10 2.92
C LYS A 632 -3.89 -26.85 1.78
N LEU A 633 -5.02 -27.56 1.80
CA LEU A 633 -6.21 -27.26 0.99
C LEU A 633 -7.41 -27.08 1.93
N ILE A 634 -7.82 -25.83 2.10
CA ILE A 634 -8.75 -25.38 3.15
C ILE A 634 -9.92 -24.59 2.54
N ASP A 635 -11.16 -24.92 2.89
CA ASP A 635 -12.37 -24.17 2.50
C ASP A 635 -12.54 -23.99 0.96
N ASN A 636 -12.04 -24.93 0.12
CA ASN A 636 -12.22 -24.90 -1.34
C ASN A 636 -13.49 -25.66 -1.74
N ALA A 637 -14.65 -25.04 -1.50
CA ALA A 637 -15.96 -25.70 -1.53
C ALA A 637 -16.37 -26.34 -2.88
N ALA A 638 -15.72 -26.01 -4.00
CA ALA A 638 -15.99 -26.60 -5.32
C ALA A 638 -15.00 -27.70 -5.76
N LEU A 639 -14.08 -28.16 -4.89
CA LEU A 639 -13.07 -29.17 -5.24
C LEU A 639 -13.65 -30.59 -5.12
N PRO A 640 -13.88 -31.34 -6.22
CA PRO A 640 -14.56 -32.64 -6.17
C PRO A 640 -13.63 -33.81 -5.81
N SER A 641 -12.33 -33.63 -6.04
CA SER A 641 -11.27 -34.63 -5.91
C SER A 641 -9.91 -33.93 -5.81
N ILE A 642 -8.96 -34.51 -5.08
CA ILE A 642 -7.55 -34.11 -5.16
C ILE A 642 -6.68 -35.31 -5.51
N ASP A 643 -5.79 -35.13 -6.48
CA ASP A 643 -4.74 -36.06 -6.90
C ASP A 643 -3.39 -35.36 -6.69
N PHE A 644 -2.58 -35.86 -5.76
CA PHE A 644 -1.26 -35.32 -5.47
C PHE A 644 -0.21 -35.71 -6.52
N GLY A 645 -0.51 -36.61 -7.45
CA GLY A 645 0.24 -36.88 -8.67
C GLY A 645 1.73 -37.11 -8.42
N ASN A 646 2.56 -36.16 -8.88
CA ASN A 646 4.03 -36.22 -8.76
C ASN A 646 4.61 -35.49 -7.53
N VAL A 647 3.81 -35.10 -6.53
CA VAL A 647 4.37 -34.74 -5.21
C VAL A 647 5.09 -35.97 -4.64
N THR A 648 6.31 -35.78 -4.12
CA THR A 648 7.17 -36.90 -3.65
C THR A 648 7.31 -36.98 -2.13
N ARG A 649 7.31 -35.82 -1.46
CA ARG A 649 7.39 -35.69 0.01
C ARG A 649 6.78 -34.36 0.44
N VAL A 650 6.17 -34.38 1.63
CA VAL A 650 5.76 -33.19 2.39
C VAL A 650 6.51 -33.21 3.73
N GLY A 651 7.22 -32.12 4.05
CA GLY A 651 8.12 -32.01 5.20
C GLY A 651 7.46 -31.46 6.48
N GLY A 652 6.24 -30.97 6.38
CA GLY A 652 5.32 -30.73 7.48
C GLY A 652 4.05 -31.57 7.33
N ASP A 653 2.90 -30.99 7.61
CA ASP A 653 1.61 -31.67 7.64
C ASP A 653 0.88 -31.59 6.28
N ILE A 654 0.06 -32.59 5.94
CA ILE A 654 -0.95 -32.46 4.88
C ILE A 654 -2.31 -32.17 5.53
N LYS A 655 -2.93 -31.03 5.17
CA LYS A 655 -4.16 -30.52 5.78
C LYS A 655 -5.26 -30.33 4.74
N LEU A 656 -6.26 -31.20 4.76
CA LEU A 656 -7.46 -31.11 3.91
C LEU A 656 -8.66 -30.74 4.80
N TYR A 657 -9.09 -29.48 4.78
CA TYR A 657 -10.13 -28.97 5.69
C TYR A 657 -11.32 -28.34 4.95
N SER A 658 -12.56 -28.71 5.31
CA SER A 658 -13.81 -28.09 4.81
C SER A 658 -13.91 -27.95 3.28
N ASN A 659 -13.47 -28.96 2.52
CA ASN A 659 -13.68 -28.97 1.07
C ASN A 659 -15.02 -29.69 0.81
N ASP A 660 -16.13 -28.95 0.91
CA ASP A 660 -17.51 -29.46 1.04
C ASP A 660 -17.90 -30.62 0.10
N ILE A 661 -17.46 -30.58 -1.17
CA ILE A 661 -17.80 -31.59 -2.18
C ILE A 661 -16.67 -32.59 -2.49
N LEU A 662 -15.59 -32.60 -1.69
CA LEU A 662 -14.43 -33.46 -1.91
C LEU A 662 -14.82 -34.94 -1.70
N THR A 663 -14.89 -35.71 -2.79
CA THR A 663 -15.32 -37.11 -2.79
C THR A 663 -14.17 -38.12 -2.73
N THR A 664 -12.98 -37.76 -3.23
CA THR A 664 -11.79 -38.64 -3.29
C THR A 664 -10.49 -37.90 -3.02
N VAL A 665 -9.55 -38.56 -2.35
CA VAL A 665 -8.15 -38.14 -2.17
C VAL A 665 -7.23 -39.23 -2.71
N ASP A 666 -6.29 -38.89 -3.59
CA ASP A 666 -5.20 -39.78 -4.03
C ASP A 666 -3.85 -39.14 -3.66
N PHE A 667 -3.07 -39.80 -2.81
CA PHE A 667 -1.73 -39.37 -2.41
C PHE A 667 -0.63 -39.68 -3.45
N GLY A 668 -0.96 -40.42 -4.51
CA GLY A 668 -0.11 -40.60 -5.70
C GLY A 668 1.31 -41.08 -5.38
N HIS A 669 2.30 -40.29 -5.78
CA HIS A 669 3.72 -40.59 -5.59
C HIS A 669 4.33 -40.12 -4.26
N ILE A 670 3.54 -39.62 -3.30
CA ILE A 670 4.05 -39.21 -1.99
C ILE A 670 4.56 -40.44 -1.23
N THR A 671 5.86 -40.49 -0.93
CA THR A 671 6.46 -41.62 -0.19
C THR A 671 6.51 -41.40 1.32
N SER A 672 6.60 -40.14 1.77
CA SER A 672 6.52 -39.77 3.19
C SER A 672 5.86 -38.41 3.41
N VAL A 673 5.20 -38.30 4.57
CA VAL A 673 4.82 -37.04 5.22
C VAL A 673 5.59 -36.99 6.54
N ASP A 674 6.36 -35.94 6.78
CA ASP A 674 7.18 -35.85 8.01
C ASP A 674 6.37 -35.37 9.23
N GLY A 675 5.23 -34.71 9.00
CA GLY A 675 4.25 -34.29 10.03
C GLY A 675 2.99 -35.19 10.10
N ASP A 676 1.85 -34.58 10.42
CA ASP A 676 0.52 -35.21 10.47
C ASP A 676 -0.18 -35.24 9.09
N ILE A 677 -1.11 -36.18 8.89
CA ILE A 677 -2.14 -36.11 7.84
C ILE A 677 -3.47 -35.80 8.51
N ILE A 678 -4.02 -34.61 8.26
CA ILE A 678 -5.25 -34.10 8.87
C ILE A 678 -6.30 -33.90 7.78
N ILE A 679 -7.29 -34.80 7.74
CA ILE A 679 -8.41 -34.74 6.81
C ILE A 679 -9.68 -34.54 7.64
N SER A 680 -10.20 -33.30 7.65
CA SER A 680 -11.29 -32.94 8.54
C SER A 680 -12.38 -32.07 7.90
N ALA A 681 -13.63 -32.30 8.28
CA ALA A 681 -14.83 -31.63 7.74
C ALA A 681 -15.08 -31.81 6.23
N ASN A 682 -14.54 -32.86 5.62
CA ASN A 682 -14.82 -33.24 4.23
C ASN A 682 -15.95 -34.28 4.21
N ASP A 683 -17.16 -33.84 4.51
CA ASP A 683 -18.30 -34.72 4.85
C ASP A 683 -18.74 -35.66 3.69
N MET A 684 -18.44 -35.28 2.45
CA MET A 684 -18.71 -36.04 1.21
C MET A 684 -17.58 -37.00 0.80
N LEU A 685 -16.49 -37.09 1.56
CA LEU A 685 -15.33 -37.93 1.23
C LEU A 685 -15.69 -39.42 1.31
N THR A 686 -15.50 -40.16 0.22
CA THR A 686 -15.85 -41.59 0.12
C THR A 686 -14.66 -42.53 -0.05
N SER A 687 -13.50 -42.02 -0.46
CA SER A 687 -12.30 -42.81 -0.71
C SER A 687 -11.02 -42.01 -0.48
N ILE A 688 -10.02 -42.66 0.11
CA ILE A 688 -8.65 -42.18 0.24
C ILE A 688 -7.75 -43.31 -0.29
N ASP A 689 -6.92 -43.00 -1.30
CA ASP A 689 -5.81 -43.87 -1.69
C ASP A 689 -4.48 -43.28 -1.17
N PHE A 690 -3.80 -44.04 -0.30
CA PHE A 690 -2.46 -43.72 0.22
C PHE A 690 -1.31 -43.89 -0.78
N GLY A 691 -1.60 -44.23 -2.05
CA GLY A 691 -0.65 -44.25 -3.15
C GLY A 691 0.55 -45.16 -2.90
N ASN A 692 1.74 -44.57 -2.94
CA ASN A 692 3.05 -45.18 -2.62
C ASN A 692 3.56 -44.83 -1.20
N MET A 693 2.72 -44.30 -0.32
CA MET A 693 3.15 -43.81 0.99
C MET A 693 3.65 -44.95 1.88
N THR A 694 4.73 -44.67 2.62
CA THR A 694 5.36 -45.62 3.54
C THR A 694 5.41 -45.13 4.98
N HIS A 695 5.40 -43.81 5.20
CA HIS A 695 5.57 -43.21 6.51
C HIS A 695 4.81 -41.88 6.64
N VAL A 696 4.14 -41.70 7.77
CA VAL A 696 3.67 -40.42 8.31
C VAL A 696 4.39 -40.22 9.65
N GLY A 697 5.05 -39.10 9.86
CA GLY A 697 5.84 -38.85 11.08
C GLY A 697 4.97 -38.70 12.33
N GLY A 698 3.81 -38.05 12.17
CA GLY A 698 2.80 -37.86 13.20
C GLY A 698 1.65 -38.87 13.13
N LYS A 699 0.41 -38.38 13.19
CA LYS A 699 -0.85 -39.12 13.12
C LYS A 699 -1.49 -39.10 11.72
N ILE A 700 -2.52 -39.93 11.55
CA ILE A 700 -3.52 -39.80 10.48
C ILE A 700 -4.89 -39.49 11.13
N ASP A 701 -5.33 -38.24 11.08
CA ASP A 701 -6.56 -37.74 11.71
C ASP A 701 -7.71 -37.63 10.68
N LEU A 702 -8.75 -38.45 10.84
CA LEU A 702 -9.89 -38.59 9.91
C LEU A 702 -11.23 -38.21 10.61
N PHE A 703 -11.43 -36.91 10.81
CA PHE A 703 -12.58 -36.36 11.54
C PHE A 703 -13.66 -35.78 10.62
N PHE A 704 -14.94 -35.93 10.97
CA PHE A 704 -16.05 -35.33 10.20
C PHE A 704 -15.99 -35.63 8.69
N THR A 705 -15.66 -36.88 8.35
CA THR A 705 -15.59 -37.45 6.99
C THR A 705 -16.76 -38.41 6.77
N ARG A 706 -18.01 -37.97 7.04
CA ARG A 706 -19.16 -38.86 7.31
C ARG A 706 -19.51 -39.86 6.20
N ALA A 707 -19.15 -39.61 4.94
CA ALA A 707 -19.35 -40.57 3.84
C ALA A 707 -18.27 -41.66 3.76
N LEU A 708 -17.16 -41.54 4.49
CA LEU A 708 -16.05 -42.49 4.51
C LEU A 708 -16.43 -43.65 5.44
N THR A 709 -16.62 -44.83 4.85
CA THR A 709 -17.07 -46.03 5.57
C THR A 709 -15.95 -47.02 5.86
N HIS A 710 -14.87 -46.96 5.10
CA HIS A 710 -13.68 -47.79 5.22
C HIS A 710 -12.47 -47.05 4.65
N VAL A 711 -11.28 -47.41 5.09
CA VAL A 711 -10.02 -46.90 4.56
C VAL A 711 -8.93 -47.98 4.64
N ASP A 712 -8.18 -48.16 3.56
CA ASP A 712 -7.01 -49.05 3.52
C ASP A 712 -5.74 -48.19 3.55
N CYS A 713 -5.06 -48.16 4.71
CA CYS A 713 -3.83 -47.38 4.86
C CYS A 713 -2.60 -48.06 4.25
N LYS A 714 -2.75 -49.18 3.52
CA LYS A 714 -1.68 -49.89 2.79
C LYS A 714 -0.46 -50.32 3.63
N ASN A 715 -0.56 -50.37 4.96
CA ASN A 715 0.54 -50.56 5.92
C ASN A 715 1.50 -49.35 6.04
N VAL A 716 1.02 -48.13 5.81
CA VAL A 716 1.72 -46.89 6.16
C VAL A 716 2.09 -46.88 7.65
N ASN A 717 3.35 -46.58 7.95
CA ASN A 717 3.84 -46.43 9.33
C ASN A 717 3.56 -45.03 9.86
N ALA A 718 2.61 -44.88 10.79
CA ALA A 718 2.30 -43.65 11.52
C ALA A 718 2.21 -43.90 13.03
N THR A 719 2.11 -42.83 13.83
CA THR A 719 2.00 -42.92 15.30
C THR A 719 0.73 -43.64 15.74
N CYS A 720 -0.42 -43.22 15.21
CA CYS A 720 -1.74 -43.85 15.35
C CYS A 720 -2.70 -43.25 14.31
N VAL A 721 -3.91 -43.81 14.16
CA VAL A 721 -5.01 -43.23 13.36
C VAL A 721 -6.13 -42.76 14.28
N ASP A 722 -6.54 -41.50 14.15
CA ASP A 722 -7.65 -40.91 14.90
C ASP A 722 -8.88 -40.80 14.01
N THR A 723 -10.07 -41.19 14.47
CA THR A 723 -11.25 -41.37 13.59
C THR A 723 -12.58 -41.07 14.26
N HIS A 724 -13.63 -40.90 13.45
CA HIS A 724 -15.01 -41.00 13.94
C HIS A 724 -15.47 -42.46 14.04
N SER A 725 -16.38 -42.72 14.97
CA SER A 725 -16.98 -44.05 15.15
C SER A 725 -17.67 -44.54 13.86
N GLY A 726 -17.46 -45.83 13.55
CA GLY A 726 -18.05 -46.50 12.39
C GLY A 726 -17.19 -46.53 11.13
N LEU A 727 -16.04 -45.86 11.10
CA LEU A 727 -15.04 -46.02 10.04
C LEU A 727 -14.30 -47.36 10.18
N SER A 728 -14.27 -48.19 9.13
CA SER A 728 -13.55 -49.46 9.13
C SER A 728 -12.08 -49.29 8.68
N LEU A 729 -11.14 -49.36 9.62
CA LEU A 729 -9.71 -49.37 9.32
C LEU A 729 -9.23 -50.71 8.73
N ILE A 730 -8.39 -50.66 7.70
CA ILE A 730 -7.79 -51.82 7.02
C ILE A 730 -6.29 -51.52 6.80
N ASN A 731 -5.40 -52.45 7.18
CA ASN A 731 -3.95 -52.29 7.08
C ASN A 731 -3.40 -50.96 7.67
N CYS A 732 -4.04 -50.44 8.71
CA CYS A 732 -3.70 -49.16 9.34
C CYS A 732 -2.85 -49.34 10.61
N PRO A 733 -2.14 -48.29 11.05
CA PRO A 733 -1.67 -48.15 12.44
C PRO A 733 -2.79 -48.38 13.46
N GLU A 734 -2.41 -48.59 14.73
CA GLU A 734 -3.36 -48.71 15.84
C GLU A 734 -4.17 -47.40 16.02
N GLU A 735 -5.37 -47.50 16.57
CA GLU A 735 -6.23 -46.34 16.88
C GLU A 735 -5.62 -45.48 18.02
N CYS A 736 -5.86 -44.17 17.97
CA CYS A 736 -5.42 -43.20 19.00
C CYS A 736 -6.29 -43.23 20.28
#